data_AF-A0AA39D6F6-F1
#
_entry.id   AF-A0AA39D6F6-F1
#
_cell.length_a   1.000
_cell.length_b   1.000
_cell.length_c   1.000
_cell.angle_alpha   90.00
_cell.angle_beta   90.00
_cell.angle_gamma   90.00
#
_symmetry.space_group_name_H-M   'P 1'
#
loop_
_entity.id
_entity.type
_entity.pdbx_description
1 polymer ?
#
loop_
_entity_poly.entity_id
_entity_poly.type
_entity_poly.pdbx_seq_one_letter_code
_entity_poly.pdbx_strand_id
1 'polypeptide(L)'
;MATGGRLIAGSHHRNEFVLINADDISRIKSVRELSGQICQICGDGVEITVDGELFVACNECAFPVCRPCYEYERREGNKACPQCKTRYKRIKGSPRVEGDEEEDDIDDLEHEFDYANSNTWATQEVAGEMLTVCLDIDYGNHDSASGISTCSELVSPPFSSQVPLLSYPKENADLHADQLALMVPPFTGHRNRIYPTPYNDPSVSLQSRPKVPKKNVVVYGYGSVAWKDRVAEWKKRQNEKLQMVEHQRQNEDGDVGGDGPDDTDLPVMDEARQPLSRKLPIPSSMISPYRLIIILRLMILGFFFHYRLLHPVHDAYGLWVTSVICEIWFAISWILDQFPKWCPVRRETYLDRLSLRYEKEGKPTELASIDIFVSTVDPTKEPPLITANTVLSILAVDYPVDKVACYVSDDGAAMLTFEALSETSEFARKWVPFCKKFSIEPRAPEWYFSQKIDYLKNKVHPAFVKHRRAMKREYEEFKVRINSLVSMAQKVPEEGWTMQDGTPWPGNNVRNHPGMIQVLLGHTGVHDIEGNELPRLVYVSREKRPGFEHHKKAGAMNALVRVSAVISNAPYLLNVDCDHYINNSKALREAMCFMMDPSLGKRVCYVQFPQRFDGIDRHDRYSNRNIVFFDINMRGLDGIQGPIYVGTGCVFRRQALYGYDAPVKKKPPGKTCNCPRCCCLCCGSRKGKKVKQRDQKKKKMKHRESSNQIYALETIQGGIKGIYTEQASKTSPDELEKKFGQSPVFIASTLLENGGIPDEARPASLLNEAIQVISCDYEDKTDWGKEVGWIYGSVTEDILTGFKMHCHGWRSVYCIPKRPAFKGSAPINLSDRLHQVLRWALGSVEIFFSKHCPVWYGYGGGLKWLERFSYINSVVYPWTSIPLIIYCTLPAICLLTGKFIVPEVSPNPIR
;
A
#
# COMPACT_ATOMS: atom_id res chain seq x y z
N MET A 1 -30.22 -37.00 22.56
CA MET A 1 -31.55 -36.45 22.22
C MET A 1 -31.64 -35.05 22.81
N ALA A 2 -32.53 -34.18 22.32
CA ALA A 2 -32.49 -32.75 22.62
C ALA A 2 -33.66 -32.27 23.50
N THR A 3 -33.34 -31.79 24.69
CA THR A 3 -34.09 -30.84 25.52
C THR A 3 -33.08 -30.04 26.36
N GLY A 4 -33.31 -28.79 26.75
CA GLY A 4 -34.46 -27.94 26.44
C GLY A 4 -34.41 -26.55 27.09
N GLY A 5 -33.22 -26.06 27.46
CA GLY A 5 -33.02 -24.67 27.92
C GLY A 5 -33.85 -24.23 29.13
N ARG A 6 -33.88 -25.03 30.22
CA ARG A 6 -34.58 -24.67 31.46
C ARG A 6 -33.68 -24.84 32.68
N LEU A 7 -33.41 -23.72 33.36
CA LEU A 7 -32.80 -23.69 34.69
C LEU A 7 -33.82 -24.13 35.75
N ILE A 8 -33.35 -24.83 36.78
CA ILE A 8 -34.08 -25.09 38.01
C ILE A 8 -33.27 -24.46 39.14
N ALA A 9 -33.84 -23.49 39.85
CA ALA A 9 -33.23 -22.83 40.99
C ALA A 9 -34.14 -22.98 42.20
N GLY A 10 -33.83 -23.92 43.09
CA GLY A 10 -34.52 -24.09 44.37
C GLY A 10 -33.90 -23.20 45.44
N SER A 11 -34.68 -22.30 46.03
CA SER A 11 -34.26 -21.55 47.21
C SER A 11 -34.51 -22.37 48.48
N HIS A 12 -33.59 -22.34 49.42
CA HIS A 12 -33.55 -23.27 50.55
C HIS A 12 -34.39 -22.79 51.75
N HIS A 13 -35.72 -22.79 51.64
CA HIS A 13 -36.61 -22.97 52.80
C HIS A 13 -38.03 -23.45 52.41
N ARG A 14 -38.31 -24.71 52.78
CA ARG A 14 -39.57 -25.49 52.63
C ARG A 14 -39.82 -26.08 51.24
N ASN A 15 -40.38 -27.30 51.25
CA ASN A 15 -40.48 -28.18 50.11
C ASN A 15 -41.84 -28.06 49.43
N GLU A 16 -41.87 -27.77 48.12
CA GLU A 16 -42.87 -28.29 47.19
C GLU A 16 -42.43 -28.05 45.74
N PHE A 17 -42.79 -28.95 44.82
CA PHE A 17 -42.55 -28.80 43.39
C PHE A 17 -43.89 -28.69 42.67
N VAL A 18 -44.17 -27.55 42.04
CA VAL A 18 -45.38 -27.37 41.23
C VAL A 18 -45.00 -27.01 39.80
N LEU A 19 -45.30 -27.93 38.89
CA LEU A 19 -45.24 -27.76 37.44
C LEU A 19 -46.62 -28.11 36.90
N ILE A 20 -47.30 -27.20 36.18
CA ILE A 20 -48.52 -27.46 35.42
C ILE A 20 -48.68 -26.37 34.35
N ASN A 21 -49.29 -26.72 33.22
CA ASN A 21 -49.53 -25.83 32.07
C ASN A 21 -51.04 -25.66 31.80
N ALA A 22 -51.35 -24.74 30.88
CA ALA A 22 -52.46 -24.79 29.93
C ALA A 22 -53.90 -24.45 30.41
N ASP A 23 -54.27 -23.20 30.06
CA ASP A 23 -55.38 -22.85 29.17
C ASP A 23 -56.85 -22.70 29.66
N ASP A 24 -57.45 -21.65 29.07
CA ASP A 24 -58.86 -21.28 28.92
C ASP A 24 -59.81 -21.12 30.13
N ILE A 25 -60.37 -19.89 30.26
CA ILE A 25 -61.81 -19.65 29.98
C ILE A 25 -62.15 -18.15 29.77
N SER A 26 -62.63 -17.86 28.55
CA SER A 26 -63.65 -16.86 28.14
C SER A 26 -63.89 -15.52 28.89
N ARG A 27 -63.65 -14.43 28.12
CA ARG A 27 -64.55 -13.27 27.86
C ARG A 27 -65.00 -12.34 29.02
N ILE A 28 -64.63 -11.06 28.89
CA ILE A 28 -65.58 -9.92 28.70
C ILE A 28 -64.88 -8.82 27.87
N LYS A 29 -65.60 -7.78 27.41
CA LYS A 29 -65.20 -6.92 26.28
C LYS A 29 -64.49 -5.60 26.64
N SER A 30 -63.57 -5.23 25.73
CA SER A 30 -63.32 -3.90 25.13
C SER A 30 -62.51 -2.80 25.87
N VAL A 31 -61.58 -2.20 25.09
CA VAL A 31 -60.78 -0.96 25.31
C VAL A 31 -59.73 -1.07 26.43
N ARG A 32 -58.45 -1.41 26.14
CA ARG A 32 -57.34 -0.59 25.58
C ARG A 32 -56.74 0.42 26.58
N GLU A 33 -55.42 0.60 26.72
CA GLU A 33 -54.23 -0.07 26.11
C GLU A 33 -52.96 0.29 26.96
N LEU A 34 -51.76 -0.11 26.53
CA LEU A 34 -50.43 0.37 27.01
C LEU A 34 -49.85 -0.14 28.36
N SER A 35 -49.32 -1.37 28.35
CA SER A 35 -47.95 -1.60 28.85
C SER A 35 -47.29 -2.72 28.01
N GLY A 36 -45.96 -2.69 27.84
CA GLY A 36 -45.23 -3.61 26.95
C GLY A 36 -44.54 -2.98 25.72
N GLN A 37 -43.97 -1.78 25.87
CA GLN A 37 -43.13 -1.20 24.82
C GLN A 37 -41.70 -1.78 24.86
N ILE A 38 -41.18 -2.14 23.69
CA ILE A 38 -39.82 -2.66 23.49
C ILE A 38 -38.92 -1.54 22.95
N CYS A 39 -37.72 -1.42 23.52
CA CYS A 39 -36.70 -0.46 23.11
C CYS A 39 -36.28 -0.68 21.66
N GLN A 40 -36.49 0.34 20.81
CA GLN A 40 -36.23 0.27 19.36
C GLN A 40 -34.73 0.41 19.00
N ILE A 41 -33.83 0.41 20.00
CA ILE A 41 -32.37 0.46 19.81
C ILE A 41 -31.69 -0.88 20.13
N CYS A 42 -32.13 -1.58 21.19
CA CYS A 42 -31.54 -2.88 21.60
C CYS A 42 -32.47 -4.09 21.44
N GLY A 43 -33.79 -3.90 21.55
CA GLY A 43 -34.78 -4.99 21.58
C GLY A 43 -35.17 -5.46 22.99
N ASP A 44 -34.62 -4.84 24.05
CA ASP A 44 -34.98 -5.13 25.44
C ASP A 44 -36.26 -4.37 25.85
N GLY A 45 -36.89 -4.74 26.97
CA GLY A 45 -38.01 -3.99 27.53
C GLY A 45 -37.63 -2.55 27.92
N VAL A 46 -38.56 -1.60 27.75
CA VAL A 46 -38.40 -0.27 28.36
C VAL A 46 -38.71 -0.39 29.85
N GLU A 47 -37.75 0.04 30.69
CA GLU A 47 -37.86 -0.02 32.15
C GLU A 47 -39.03 0.84 32.66
N ILE A 48 -39.64 0.39 33.75
CA ILE A 48 -40.61 1.15 34.53
C ILE A 48 -39.84 1.87 35.64
N THR A 49 -40.14 3.13 35.92
CA THR A 49 -39.55 3.91 37.03
C THR A 49 -40.00 3.37 38.38
N VAL A 50 -39.34 3.79 39.46
CA VAL A 50 -39.67 3.37 40.83
C VAL A 50 -41.11 3.75 41.20
N ASP A 51 -41.61 4.83 40.60
CA ASP A 51 -42.95 5.40 40.79
C ASP A 51 -44.04 4.72 39.94
N GLY A 52 -43.68 3.72 39.12
CA GLY A 52 -44.61 2.93 38.30
C GLY A 52 -44.86 3.44 36.88
N GLU A 53 -44.17 4.49 36.43
CA GLU A 53 -44.33 5.08 35.10
C GLU A 53 -43.37 4.49 34.05
N LEU A 54 -43.74 4.51 32.77
CA LEU A 54 -42.85 4.08 31.68
C LEU A 54 -41.70 5.07 31.47
N PHE A 55 -40.46 4.60 31.38
CA PHE A 55 -39.31 5.47 31.12
C PHE A 55 -39.38 6.14 29.73
N VAL A 56 -39.72 7.42 29.70
CA VAL A 56 -39.75 8.25 28.48
C VAL A 56 -38.39 8.91 28.27
N ALA A 57 -37.63 8.40 27.31
CA ALA A 57 -36.31 8.96 26.95
C ALA A 57 -36.40 10.32 26.22
N CYS A 58 -37.50 10.62 25.53
CA CYS A 58 -37.65 11.85 24.74
C CYS A 58 -39.08 12.41 24.84
N ASN A 59 -39.24 13.51 25.56
CA ASN A 59 -40.53 14.12 25.89
C ASN A 59 -41.32 14.62 24.65
N GLU A 60 -40.64 14.93 23.54
CA GLU A 60 -41.27 15.44 22.31
C GLU A 60 -42.02 14.39 21.50
N CYS A 61 -41.57 13.13 21.54
CA CYS A 61 -42.07 12.09 20.62
C CYS A 61 -42.23 10.70 21.25
N ALA A 62 -41.95 10.56 22.55
CA ALA A 62 -42.05 9.34 23.33
C ALA A 62 -41.39 8.10 22.68
N PHE A 63 -40.33 8.29 21.87
CA PHE A 63 -39.66 7.20 21.15
C PHE A 63 -39.09 6.17 22.15
N PRO A 64 -39.55 4.90 22.14
CA PRO A 64 -39.20 3.92 23.17
C PRO A 64 -37.73 3.51 23.12
N VAL A 65 -36.99 3.94 24.14
CA VAL A 65 -35.56 3.71 24.32
C VAL A 65 -35.32 3.42 25.81
N CYS A 66 -34.70 2.29 26.14
CA CYS A 66 -34.33 1.96 27.52
C CYS A 66 -33.21 2.88 28.05
N ARG A 67 -33.13 3.04 29.38
CA ARG A 67 -32.17 3.95 30.03
C ARG A 67 -30.71 3.75 29.58
N PRO A 68 -30.16 2.52 29.48
CA PRO A 68 -28.79 2.31 28.98
C PRO A 68 -28.56 2.82 27.55
N CYS A 69 -29.55 2.74 26.66
CA CYS A 69 -29.44 3.23 25.29
C CYS A 69 -29.56 4.77 25.22
N TYR A 70 -30.39 5.37 26.06
CA TYR A 70 -30.49 6.83 26.22
C TYR A 70 -29.17 7.41 26.76
N GLU A 71 -28.56 6.79 27.78
CA GLU A 71 -27.29 7.24 28.34
C GLU A 71 -26.12 7.05 27.36
N TYR A 72 -26.08 5.95 26.61
CA TYR A 72 -25.11 5.77 25.51
C TYR A 72 -25.26 6.89 24.45
N GLU A 73 -26.47 7.19 23.98
CA GLU A 73 -26.65 8.23 22.95
C GLU A 73 -26.37 9.65 23.47
N ARG A 74 -26.47 9.90 24.79
CA ARG A 74 -25.99 11.14 25.42
C ARG A 74 -24.47 11.20 25.57
N ARG A 75 -23.80 10.11 25.94
CA ARG A 75 -22.36 10.08 26.24
C ARG A 75 -21.47 9.89 25.01
N GLU A 76 -21.81 8.98 24.11
CA GLU A 76 -20.98 8.54 22.98
C GLU A 76 -21.69 8.61 21.61
N GLY A 77 -23.02 8.76 21.60
CA GLY A 77 -23.82 8.89 20.39
C GLY A 77 -24.06 10.34 19.95
N ASN A 78 -25.19 10.57 19.27
CA ASN A 78 -25.45 11.86 18.61
C ASN A 78 -26.04 12.95 19.54
N LYS A 79 -26.08 12.73 20.86
CA LYS A 79 -26.71 13.60 21.89
C LYS A 79 -28.20 13.92 21.64
N ALA A 80 -28.87 13.24 20.71
CA ALA A 80 -30.22 13.56 20.25
C ALA A 80 -31.05 12.34 19.85
N CYS A 81 -32.38 12.46 19.93
CA CYS A 81 -33.34 11.39 19.67
C CYS A 81 -33.23 10.84 18.23
N PRO A 82 -33.14 9.50 18.04
CA PRO A 82 -33.05 8.90 16.71
C PRO A 82 -34.21 9.25 15.77
N GLN A 83 -35.42 9.44 16.30
CA GLN A 83 -36.62 9.77 15.52
C GLN A 83 -36.74 11.28 15.24
N CYS A 84 -37.05 12.10 16.25
CA CYS A 84 -37.36 13.52 16.06
C CYS A 84 -36.14 14.46 15.95
N LYS A 85 -34.93 13.97 16.23
CA LYS A 85 -33.67 14.75 16.31
C LYS A 85 -33.61 15.82 17.41
N THR A 86 -34.61 15.94 18.29
CA THR A 86 -34.50 16.79 19.48
C THR A 86 -33.36 16.30 20.39
N ARG A 87 -32.57 17.24 20.92
CA ARG A 87 -31.49 16.96 21.86
C ARG A 87 -32.02 16.33 23.14
N TYR A 88 -31.31 15.33 23.67
CA TYR A 88 -31.71 14.65 24.91
C TYR A 88 -31.35 15.50 26.14
N LYS A 89 -32.37 16.09 26.80
CA LYS A 89 -32.23 16.71 28.14
C LYS A 89 -31.82 15.65 29.19
N ARG A 90 -31.16 16.08 30.26
CA ARG A 90 -30.78 15.22 31.40
C ARG A 90 -32.00 14.81 32.23
N ILE A 91 -32.16 13.51 32.48
CA ILE A 91 -33.17 12.95 33.39
C ILE A 91 -32.54 12.75 34.79
N LYS A 92 -33.32 12.94 35.86
CA LYS A 92 -32.88 12.77 37.26
C LYS A 92 -32.34 11.36 37.47
N GLY A 93 -31.14 11.26 38.04
CA GLY A 93 -30.40 9.99 38.24
C GLY A 93 -29.37 9.66 37.16
N SER A 94 -29.40 10.27 35.97
CA SER A 94 -28.36 10.05 34.95
C SER A 94 -27.14 10.97 35.13
N PRO A 95 -25.92 10.55 34.71
CA PRO A 95 -24.73 11.40 34.71
C PRO A 95 -24.88 12.70 33.91
N ARG A 96 -24.16 13.74 34.35
CA ARG A 96 -23.93 14.98 33.57
C ARG A 96 -23.03 14.68 32.36
N VAL A 97 -23.28 15.34 31.23
CA VAL A 97 -22.45 15.26 30.01
C VAL A 97 -22.29 16.67 29.42
N GLU A 98 -21.17 16.94 28.73
CA GLU A 98 -20.88 18.24 28.09
C GLU A 98 -22.10 18.88 27.40
N GLY A 99 -22.45 20.06 27.90
CA GLY A 99 -23.53 20.91 27.39
C GLY A 99 -24.92 20.62 27.99
N ASP A 100 -25.04 19.82 29.05
CA ASP A 100 -26.15 20.02 29.97
C ASP A 100 -25.96 21.44 30.56
N GLU A 101 -26.85 22.37 30.22
CA GLU A 101 -26.71 23.79 30.60
C GLU A 101 -27.07 24.03 32.07
N GLU A 102 -26.50 25.09 32.63
CA GLU A 102 -26.64 25.53 34.02
C GLU A 102 -27.80 26.54 34.09
N GLU A 103 -28.93 26.11 34.67
CA GLU A 103 -29.97 26.99 35.21
C GLU A 103 -29.88 26.85 36.74
N ASP A 104 -29.65 27.98 37.42
CA ASP A 104 -29.21 28.03 38.82
C ASP A 104 -30.35 28.10 39.86
N ASP A 105 -29.95 27.95 41.12
CA ASP A 105 -30.63 28.35 42.37
C ASP A 105 -32.07 27.85 42.64
N ILE A 106 -32.15 26.83 43.50
CA ILE A 106 -32.56 26.98 44.92
C ILE A 106 -32.01 25.78 45.72
N ASP A 107 -31.84 25.97 47.03
CA ASP A 107 -31.17 25.08 47.98
C ASP A 107 -31.61 23.61 47.97
N ASP A 108 -30.63 22.72 48.15
CA ASP A 108 -30.73 21.47 48.91
C ASP A 108 -29.30 20.94 49.19
N LEU A 109 -28.54 21.67 50.02
CA LEU A 109 -27.15 21.35 50.38
C LEU A 109 -27.07 20.66 51.76
N GLU A 110 -27.88 19.63 51.97
CA GLU A 110 -27.89 18.79 53.18
C GLU A 110 -28.09 17.31 52.82
N HIS A 111 -27.63 16.39 53.69
CA HIS A 111 -27.68 14.91 53.55
C HIS A 111 -26.62 14.20 52.69
N GLU A 112 -25.41 14.74 52.49
CA GLU A 112 -24.24 13.89 52.15
C GLU A 112 -22.93 14.27 52.87
N PHE A 113 -22.99 14.49 54.18
CA PHE A 113 -21.90 14.14 55.12
C PHE A 113 -22.44 14.04 56.56
N ASP A 114 -22.25 12.88 57.21
CA ASP A 114 -22.31 12.76 58.67
C ASP A 114 -21.32 11.68 59.18
N TYR A 115 -21.07 11.67 60.49
CA TYR A 115 -19.78 11.32 61.08
C TYR A 115 -19.62 9.87 61.56
N ALA A 116 -18.42 9.29 61.37
CA ALA A 116 -17.68 8.56 62.42
C ALA A 116 -16.23 8.19 61.98
N ASN A 117 -15.18 8.31 62.81
CA ASN A 117 -14.98 9.16 63.99
C ASN A 117 -13.46 9.24 64.33
N SER A 118 -12.96 10.45 64.66
CA SER A 118 -11.72 10.78 65.43
C SER A 118 -10.35 10.19 64.99
N ASN A 119 -9.18 10.76 65.35
CA ASN A 119 -8.85 11.83 66.31
C ASN A 119 -8.12 13.04 65.68
N THR A 120 -8.37 14.21 66.27
CA THR A 120 -7.57 15.45 66.26
C THR A 120 -6.12 15.22 66.77
N TRP A 121 -5.11 16.06 66.50
CA TRP A 121 -5.01 17.53 66.64
C TRP A 121 -4.15 18.14 65.49
N ALA A 122 -4.38 19.33 64.91
CA ALA A 122 -4.69 20.68 65.44
C ALA A 122 -3.49 21.36 66.16
N THR A 123 -3.09 22.62 65.95
CA THR A 123 -3.48 23.73 65.03
C THR A 123 -2.26 24.72 64.91
N GLN A 124 -2.21 25.98 64.42
CA GLN A 124 -3.16 27.03 63.99
C GLN A 124 -2.42 28.14 63.17
N GLU A 125 -3.16 28.99 62.43
CA GLU A 125 -2.83 30.42 62.11
C GLU A 125 -1.52 30.79 61.32
N VAL A 126 -1.24 32.06 60.97
CA VAL A 126 -1.94 33.09 60.13
C VAL A 126 -0.99 34.29 59.93
N ALA A 127 -1.03 34.94 58.75
CA ALA A 127 -0.39 36.24 58.43
C ALA A 127 1.16 36.33 58.53
N GLY A 128 1.74 37.41 57.98
CA GLY A 128 3.14 37.79 58.26
C GLY A 128 4.06 37.98 57.05
N GLU A 129 4.31 39.25 56.76
CA GLU A 129 5.50 39.92 56.19
C GLU A 129 6.83 39.18 55.86
N MET A 130 7.58 39.82 54.93
CA MET A 130 9.05 39.86 54.75
C MET A 130 9.82 38.57 54.37
N LEU A 131 10.78 38.56 53.42
CA LEU A 131 12.06 39.30 53.21
C LEU A 131 13.23 38.73 54.06
N THR A 132 14.47 38.88 53.55
CA THR A 132 15.79 38.58 54.19
C THR A 132 16.12 37.07 54.36
N VAL A 133 17.17 36.58 53.68
CA VAL A 133 18.54 36.24 54.20
C VAL A 133 18.60 34.82 54.81
N CYS A 134 19.35 33.83 54.28
CA CYS A 134 20.79 33.69 53.94
C CYS A 134 21.65 33.27 55.15
N LEU A 135 22.60 32.33 54.93
CA LEU A 135 23.54 31.71 55.90
C LEU A 135 22.88 30.69 56.88
N ASP A 136 23.53 29.61 57.35
CA ASP A 136 24.88 29.09 57.01
C ASP A 136 25.10 27.58 57.30
N ILE A 137 26.16 27.03 56.68
CA ILE A 137 27.12 25.97 57.14
C ILE A 137 26.61 24.68 57.82
N ASP A 138 26.97 23.51 57.24
CA ASP A 138 27.91 22.57 57.90
C ASP A 138 28.67 21.64 56.90
N TYR A 139 29.86 21.18 57.31
CA TYR A 139 30.95 20.40 56.64
C TYR A 139 30.68 19.56 55.35
N GLY A 140 31.64 19.40 54.41
CA GLY A 140 32.99 20.02 54.26
C GLY A 140 34.00 19.21 53.42
N ASN A 141 34.95 19.90 52.74
CA ASN A 141 36.17 19.41 52.02
C ASN A 141 35.98 18.44 50.83
N HIS A 142 36.76 18.41 49.72
CA HIS A 142 37.96 19.08 49.13
C HIS A 142 37.85 18.87 47.57
N ASP A 143 38.60 19.41 46.59
CA ASP A 143 39.62 20.46 46.36
C ASP A 143 39.83 20.59 44.81
N SER A 144 40.48 21.58 44.18
CA SER A 144 40.76 23.01 44.47
C SER A 144 41.31 23.70 43.19
N ALA A 145 41.08 25.02 43.01
CA ALA A 145 41.66 25.94 41.99
C ALA A 145 41.36 25.68 40.48
N SER A 146 41.33 26.66 39.55
CA SER A 146 41.15 28.15 39.54
C SER A 146 41.13 28.64 38.07
N GLY A 147 40.55 29.77 37.64
CA GLY A 147 39.72 30.80 38.30
C GLY A 147 39.98 32.23 37.78
N ILE A 148 38.95 33.10 37.80
CA ILE A 148 39.01 34.60 37.88
C ILE A 148 39.45 35.41 36.61
N SER A 149 39.01 36.65 36.33
CA SER A 149 37.69 37.33 36.48
C SER A 149 37.61 38.72 35.77
N THR A 150 36.42 39.08 35.27
CA THR A 150 35.71 40.39 35.15
C THR A 150 36.38 41.78 35.23
N CYS A 151 35.85 42.75 34.44
CA CYS A 151 35.33 44.11 34.84
C CYS A 151 34.85 44.91 33.60
N SER A 152 34.05 46.01 33.63
CA SER A 152 32.97 46.53 34.53
C SER A 152 32.35 47.83 33.91
N GLU A 153 31.40 48.48 34.61
CA GLU A 153 30.91 49.90 34.51
C GLU A 153 29.86 50.26 33.43
N LEU A 154 29.00 51.32 33.53
CA LEU A 154 28.27 51.98 34.66
C LEU A 154 27.18 52.99 34.12
N VAL A 155 26.29 53.50 35.01
CA VAL A 155 25.44 54.74 34.94
C VAL A 155 24.06 54.71 34.23
N SER A 156 23.06 55.36 34.86
CA SER A 156 21.64 55.63 34.49
C SER A 156 21.05 56.64 35.54
N PRO A 157 19.77 57.12 35.57
CA PRO A 157 18.54 56.90 34.76
C PRO A 157 18.07 58.27 34.13
N PRO A 158 16.81 58.83 34.14
CA PRO A 158 15.42 58.35 34.42
C PRO A 158 14.24 58.89 33.52
N PHE A 159 13.01 58.50 33.91
CA PHE A 159 11.68 59.15 33.76
C PHE A 159 10.85 59.19 32.44
N SER A 160 9.83 58.30 32.41
CA SER A 160 8.54 58.36 31.68
C SER A 160 8.55 58.21 30.14
N SER A 161 7.51 57.69 29.46
CA SER A 161 6.13 57.32 29.88
C SER A 161 5.65 55.97 29.25
N GLN A 162 4.35 55.64 29.31
CA GLN A 162 3.79 54.27 29.27
C GLN A 162 3.18 53.80 27.93
N VAL A 163 3.06 52.48 27.74
CA VAL A 163 2.19 51.81 26.73
C VAL A 163 1.54 50.55 27.34
N PRO A 164 0.21 50.32 27.21
CA PRO A 164 -0.49 49.15 27.79
C PRO A 164 -0.83 48.01 26.79
N LEU A 165 -1.25 46.85 27.31
CA LEU A 165 -1.88 45.74 26.57
C LEU A 165 -3.38 45.97 26.33
N LEU A 166 -3.98 45.22 25.39
CA LEU A 166 -5.36 44.68 25.27
C LEU A 166 -5.46 44.06 23.84
N SER A 167 -5.79 42.77 23.58
CA SER A 167 -6.96 41.91 23.84
C SER A 167 -7.69 41.56 22.51
N TYR A 168 -8.21 40.33 22.38
CA TYR A 168 -8.93 39.86 21.20
C TYR A 168 -10.45 39.95 21.39
N PRO A 169 -11.24 40.38 20.38
CA PRO A 169 -12.70 40.21 20.37
C PRO A 169 -13.15 38.93 19.65
N LYS A 170 -14.20 38.30 20.17
CA LYS A 170 -15.17 37.47 19.42
C LYS A 170 -16.44 38.31 19.24
N GLU A 171 -17.20 38.11 18.18
CA GLU A 171 -18.68 38.14 18.28
C GLU A 171 -19.40 37.52 17.07
N ASN A 172 -20.26 36.55 17.36
CA ASN A 172 -21.64 36.29 16.89
C ASN A 172 -22.05 36.43 15.40
N ALA A 173 -23.30 36.02 15.11
CA ALA A 173 -23.91 35.96 13.78
C ALA A 173 -25.40 36.35 13.87
N ASP A 174 -25.97 36.90 12.78
CA ASP A 174 -27.24 36.47 12.15
C ASP A 174 -27.80 37.47 11.10
N LEU A 175 -28.84 37.03 10.37
CA LEU A 175 -29.85 37.81 9.61
C LEU A 175 -29.49 38.61 8.32
N HIS A 176 -29.59 37.90 7.18
CA HIS A 176 -30.50 38.15 6.02
C HIS A 176 -30.69 39.53 5.31
N ALA A 177 -30.91 39.42 3.98
CA ALA A 177 -31.73 40.27 3.07
C ALA A 177 -31.14 41.53 2.34
N ASP A 178 -30.78 41.31 1.07
CA ASP A 178 -31.26 42.00 -0.16
C ASP A 178 -31.15 43.53 -0.45
N GLN A 179 -30.73 43.80 -1.71
CA GLN A 179 -31.03 44.94 -2.63
C GLN A 179 -30.36 46.32 -2.49
N LEU A 180 -29.59 46.70 -3.53
CA LEU A 180 -29.79 47.80 -4.51
C LEU A 180 -28.50 47.89 -5.41
N ALA A 181 -28.54 47.80 -6.76
CA ALA A 181 -28.95 48.81 -7.76
C ALA A 181 -28.02 50.05 -7.77
N LEU A 182 -27.48 50.61 -8.87
CA LEU A 182 -27.71 50.56 -10.35
C LEU A 182 -26.32 50.43 -11.09
N MET A 183 -26.05 50.68 -12.38
CA MET A 183 -26.76 51.31 -13.52
C MET A 183 -26.32 50.70 -14.90
N VAL A 184 -26.56 51.39 -16.03
CA VAL A 184 -26.44 50.88 -17.43
C VAL A 184 -25.98 51.99 -18.41
N PRO A 185 -25.32 51.66 -19.54
CA PRO A 185 -25.43 52.45 -20.78
C PRO A 185 -25.97 51.66 -22.02
N PRO A 186 -26.55 52.32 -23.05
CA PRO A 186 -27.49 51.68 -23.99
C PRO A 186 -26.99 51.45 -25.45
N PHE A 187 -27.93 51.11 -26.35
CA PHE A 187 -27.76 50.58 -27.72
C PHE A 187 -27.78 51.64 -28.86
N THR A 188 -27.64 51.13 -30.11
CA THR A 188 -27.76 51.77 -31.47
C THR A 188 -26.45 52.36 -32.05
N GLY A 189 -26.14 52.26 -33.36
CA GLY A 189 -26.78 51.52 -34.47
C GLY A 189 -26.05 51.72 -35.82
N HIS A 190 -26.58 51.15 -36.92
CA HIS A 190 -26.14 51.27 -38.35
C HIS A 190 -24.82 50.56 -38.80
N ARG A 191 -24.61 50.15 -40.08
CA ARG A 191 -25.51 49.68 -41.18
C ARG A 191 -24.72 49.11 -42.41
N ASN A 192 -25.04 47.90 -42.88
CA ASN A 192 -24.64 47.28 -44.18
C ASN A 192 -23.10 47.06 -44.39
N ARG A 193 -22.57 46.22 -45.31
CA ARG A 193 -23.03 45.38 -46.46
C ARG A 193 -22.01 44.17 -46.56
N ILE A 194 -22.02 43.09 -47.36
CA ILE A 194 -22.54 42.61 -48.67
C ILE A 194 -22.86 41.08 -48.58
N TYR A 195 -23.46 40.48 -49.63
CA TYR A 195 -23.75 39.03 -49.87
C TYR A 195 -23.42 38.71 -51.37
N PRO A 196 -23.44 37.47 -51.95
CA PRO A 196 -24.29 36.30 -51.61
C PRO A 196 -23.71 34.87 -51.82
N THR A 197 -24.48 33.83 -51.43
CA THR A 197 -24.76 32.50 -52.08
C THR A 197 -25.49 31.57 -51.08
N PRO A 198 -26.26 30.52 -51.47
CA PRO A 198 -27.71 30.63 -51.36
C PRO A 198 -28.46 29.59 -50.49
N TYR A 199 -29.78 29.84 -50.38
CA TYR A 199 -30.90 28.97 -50.00
C TYR A 199 -30.85 27.53 -50.60
N ASN A 200 -31.57 26.51 -50.11
CA ASN A 200 -32.61 26.44 -49.06
C ASN A 200 -32.71 25.02 -48.44
N ASP A 201 -33.30 24.89 -47.23
CA ASP A 201 -34.60 24.20 -47.00
C ASP A 201 -34.81 23.84 -45.49
N PRO A 202 -35.90 24.29 -44.81
CA PRO A 202 -36.07 24.07 -43.37
C PRO A 202 -37.23 23.13 -42.98
N SER A 203 -36.90 21.93 -42.46
CA SER A 203 -37.85 21.15 -41.65
C SER A 203 -37.13 20.30 -40.58
N VAL A 204 -37.90 19.75 -39.63
CA VAL A 204 -37.47 19.05 -38.40
C VAL A 204 -36.77 19.94 -37.35
N SER A 205 -37.48 20.19 -36.24
CA SER A 205 -37.02 21.00 -35.12
C SER A 205 -36.25 20.17 -34.07
N LEU A 206 -34.98 20.54 -33.84
CA LEU A 206 -34.17 20.00 -32.74
C LEU A 206 -34.57 20.63 -31.40
N GLN A 207 -35.27 19.89 -30.54
CA GLN A 207 -35.56 20.33 -29.17
C GLN A 207 -34.29 20.45 -28.33
N SER A 208 -34.04 21.64 -27.79
CA SER A 208 -32.92 21.92 -26.90
C SER A 208 -33.10 21.28 -25.52
N ARG A 209 -32.18 20.40 -25.08
CA ARG A 209 -32.11 19.95 -23.68
C ARG A 209 -31.35 20.97 -22.80
N PRO A 210 -31.87 21.34 -21.61
CA PRO A 210 -31.18 22.27 -20.71
C PRO A 210 -29.83 21.76 -20.19
N LYS A 211 -28.85 22.66 -20.03
CA LYS A 211 -27.62 22.38 -19.27
C LYS A 211 -27.92 22.38 -17.77
N VAL A 212 -27.75 21.25 -17.10
CA VAL A 212 -27.81 21.16 -15.62
C VAL A 212 -26.39 21.03 -15.06
N PRO A 213 -25.86 22.04 -14.34
CA PRO A 213 -24.61 21.92 -13.61
C PRO A 213 -24.78 21.10 -12.32
N LYS A 214 -23.67 20.56 -11.78
CA LYS A 214 -23.60 19.74 -10.55
C LYS A 214 -24.35 18.39 -10.59
N LYS A 215 -23.71 17.34 -11.13
CA LYS A 215 -23.95 15.94 -10.69
C LYS A 215 -22.63 15.25 -10.34
N ASN A 216 -22.67 14.41 -9.30
CA ASN A 216 -21.47 13.84 -8.67
C ASN A 216 -20.83 12.70 -9.49
N VAL A 217 -19.50 12.72 -9.59
CA VAL A 217 -18.68 11.67 -10.26
C VAL A 217 -18.77 10.31 -9.54
N VAL A 218 -19.27 10.29 -8.29
CA VAL A 218 -19.43 9.10 -7.43
C VAL A 218 -20.43 8.07 -8.01
N VAL A 219 -21.31 8.46 -8.93
CA VAL A 219 -22.34 7.57 -9.53
C VAL A 219 -21.73 6.47 -10.44
N TYR A 220 -20.48 6.60 -10.86
CA TYR A 220 -19.76 5.61 -11.67
C TYR A 220 -18.89 4.68 -10.82
N GLY A 221 -19.50 4.02 -9.83
CA GLY A 221 -18.87 3.02 -8.96
C GLY A 221 -19.38 1.59 -9.22
N TYR A 222 -18.45 0.63 -9.25
CA TYR A 222 -18.72 -0.81 -9.21
C TYR A 222 -19.54 -1.17 -7.94
N GLY A 223 -20.55 -2.02 -8.07
CA GLY A 223 -21.46 -2.37 -6.96
C GLY A 223 -22.59 -1.37 -6.68
N SER A 224 -22.72 -0.30 -7.46
CA SER A 224 -23.93 0.54 -7.45
C SER A 224 -25.12 -0.16 -8.12
N VAL A 225 -26.35 0.24 -7.80
CA VAL A 225 -27.57 -0.25 -8.50
C VAL A 225 -27.43 -0.01 -10.01
N ALA A 226 -27.06 1.20 -10.41
CA ALA A 226 -26.78 1.54 -11.81
C ALA A 226 -25.62 0.75 -12.46
N TRP A 227 -24.71 0.14 -11.70
CA TRP A 227 -23.75 -0.85 -12.25
C TRP A 227 -24.43 -2.19 -12.48
N LYS A 228 -25.22 -2.68 -11.51
CA LYS A 228 -25.99 -3.93 -11.64
C LYS A 228 -26.98 -3.86 -12.81
N ASP A 229 -27.65 -2.71 -12.97
CA ASP A 229 -28.59 -2.44 -14.07
C ASP A 229 -27.87 -2.46 -15.43
N ARG A 230 -26.71 -1.79 -15.56
CA ARG A 230 -25.91 -1.82 -16.79
C ARG A 230 -25.38 -3.22 -17.12
N VAL A 231 -24.99 -4.00 -16.10
CA VAL A 231 -24.58 -5.40 -16.30
C VAL A 231 -25.77 -6.28 -16.69
N ALA A 232 -26.96 -6.06 -16.12
CA ALA A 232 -28.17 -6.78 -16.50
C ALA A 232 -28.65 -6.41 -17.90
N GLU A 233 -28.62 -5.12 -18.28
CA GLU A 233 -28.94 -4.65 -19.62
C GLU A 233 -27.92 -5.15 -20.66
N TRP A 234 -26.63 -5.19 -20.31
CA TRP A 234 -25.59 -5.83 -21.12
C TRP A 234 -25.86 -7.33 -21.30
N LYS A 235 -26.17 -8.07 -20.23
CA LYS A 235 -26.57 -9.49 -20.33
C LYS A 235 -27.81 -9.70 -21.20
N LYS A 236 -28.81 -8.82 -21.09
CA LYS A 236 -30.00 -8.84 -21.94
C LYS A 236 -29.60 -8.69 -23.42
N ARG A 237 -28.75 -7.70 -23.74
CA ARG A 237 -28.21 -7.48 -25.08
C ARG A 237 -27.27 -8.60 -25.57
N GLN A 238 -26.61 -9.34 -24.66
CA GLN A 238 -25.86 -10.56 -25.01
C GLN A 238 -26.84 -11.68 -25.39
N ASN A 239 -27.88 -11.96 -24.59
CA ASN A 239 -28.87 -12.97 -24.91
C ASN A 239 -29.64 -12.65 -26.20
N GLU A 240 -30.05 -11.38 -26.40
CA GLU A 240 -30.68 -10.90 -27.64
C GLU A 240 -29.76 -11.10 -28.86
N LYS A 241 -28.45 -10.88 -28.72
CA LYS A 241 -27.48 -11.16 -29.79
C LYS A 241 -27.21 -12.65 -29.99
N LEU A 242 -27.21 -13.45 -28.93
CA LEU A 242 -27.01 -14.89 -29.01
C LEU A 242 -28.17 -15.52 -29.78
N GLN A 243 -29.41 -15.13 -29.46
CA GLN A 243 -30.62 -15.53 -30.18
C GLN A 243 -30.61 -15.07 -31.65
N MET A 244 -30.09 -13.88 -31.96
CA MET A 244 -29.89 -13.46 -33.35
C MET A 244 -28.85 -14.33 -34.09
N VAL A 245 -27.78 -14.76 -33.44
CA VAL A 245 -26.76 -15.64 -34.05
C VAL A 245 -27.26 -17.09 -34.17
N GLU A 246 -28.04 -17.58 -33.22
CA GLU A 246 -28.73 -18.88 -33.31
C GLU A 246 -29.76 -18.88 -34.46
N HIS A 247 -30.56 -17.82 -34.60
CA HIS A 247 -31.47 -17.65 -35.74
C HIS A 247 -30.74 -17.43 -37.07
N GLN A 248 -29.51 -16.91 -37.10
CA GLN A 248 -28.72 -16.92 -38.34
C GLN A 248 -28.20 -18.32 -38.68
N ARG A 249 -27.70 -19.08 -37.69
CA ARG A 249 -27.25 -20.48 -37.90
C ARG A 249 -28.39 -21.40 -38.38
N GLN A 250 -29.59 -21.26 -37.82
CA GLN A 250 -30.78 -22.00 -38.25
C GLN A 250 -31.24 -21.71 -39.69
N ASN A 251 -30.65 -20.74 -40.39
CA ASN A 251 -30.95 -20.43 -41.79
C ASN A 251 -29.85 -20.88 -42.78
N GLU A 252 -28.75 -21.50 -42.33
CA GLU A 252 -27.63 -21.91 -43.20
C GLU A 252 -27.20 -23.39 -43.03
N ASP A 253 -27.99 -24.24 -42.37
CA ASP A 253 -27.75 -25.70 -42.34
C ASP A 253 -28.23 -26.37 -43.65
N GLY A 254 -27.27 -26.69 -44.52
CA GLY A 254 -27.51 -27.19 -45.88
C GLY A 254 -26.52 -28.26 -46.37
N ASP A 255 -26.56 -29.44 -45.73
CA ASP A 255 -25.96 -30.73 -46.17
C ASP A 255 -24.43 -30.94 -46.00
N VAL A 256 -24.07 -32.24 -45.97
CA VAL A 256 -22.74 -32.88 -45.95
C VAL A 256 -21.91 -32.71 -44.67
N GLY A 257 -21.79 -33.81 -43.90
CA GLY A 257 -20.93 -33.90 -42.72
C GLY A 257 -19.52 -34.46 -42.98
N GLY A 258 -18.62 -34.26 -42.01
CA GLY A 258 -17.26 -34.83 -41.98
C GLY A 258 -16.64 -34.67 -40.60
N ASP A 259 -15.92 -35.69 -40.12
CA ASP A 259 -15.39 -35.76 -38.76
C ASP A 259 -14.09 -34.93 -38.59
N GLY A 260 -13.94 -34.26 -37.44
CA GLY A 260 -12.83 -33.33 -37.18
C GLY A 260 -12.86 -32.73 -35.76
N PRO A 261 -11.70 -32.39 -35.17
CA PRO A 261 -11.60 -32.06 -33.75
C PRO A 261 -12.19 -30.68 -33.39
N ASP A 262 -12.77 -30.60 -32.19
CA ASP A 262 -13.36 -29.39 -31.61
C ASP A 262 -12.27 -28.37 -31.22
N ASP A 263 -12.11 -27.36 -32.06
CA ASP A 263 -11.33 -26.14 -31.81
C ASP A 263 -12.27 -24.92 -31.93
N THR A 264 -13.43 -24.97 -31.24
CA THR A 264 -14.47 -23.93 -31.31
C THR A 264 -14.08 -22.64 -30.56
N ASP A 265 -13.16 -21.87 -31.16
CA ASP A 265 -12.71 -20.56 -30.68
C ASP A 265 -13.82 -19.49 -30.88
N LEU A 266 -14.79 -19.49 -29.95
CA LEU A 266 -15.95 -18.58 -29.97
C LEU A 266 -15.50 -17.12 -30.07
N PRO A 267 -16.13 -16.30 -30.94
CA PRO A 267 -15.66 -14.93 -31.21
C PRO A 267 -15.85 -14.02 -29.99
N VAL A 268 -14.78 -13.92 -29.18
CA VAL A 268 -14.69 -13.02 -28.01
C VAL A 268 -15.04 -11.59 -28.44
N MET A 269 -16.21 -11.11 -28.00
CA MET A 269 -16.80 -9.82 -28.36
C MET A 269 -15.80 -8.66 -28.23
N ASP A 270 -15.87 -7.67 -29.12
CA ASP A 270 -14.88 -6.57 -29.19
C ASP A 270 -14.76 -5.74 -27.90
N GLU A 271 -15.79 -5.71 -27.05
CA GLU A 271 -15.70 -5.10 -25.71
C GLU A 271 -14.69 -5.83 -24.82
N ALA A 272 -14.68 -7.16 -24.86
CA ALA A 272 -13.70 -8.01 -24.18
C ALA A 272 -12.32 -7.99 -24.86
N ARG A 273 -12.16 -7.37 -26.04
CA ARG A 273 -10.86 -7.06 -26.66
C ARG A 273 -10.29 -5.69 -26.28
N GLN A 274 -11.04 -4.83 -25.58
CA GLN A 274 -10.58 -3.50 -25.18
C GLN A 274 -9.36 -3.54 -24.22
N PRO A 275 -8.49 -2.51 -24.23
CA PRO A 275 -7.32 -2.47 -23.34
C PRO A 275 -7.73 -2.35 -21.87
N LEU A 276 -7.05 -3.11 -21.00
CA LEU A 276 -7.33 -3.15 -19.55
C LEU A 276 -6.79 -1.93 -18.82
N SER A 277 -5.82 -1.24 -19.42
CA SER A 277 -5.27 0.01 -18.93
C SER A 277 -4.98 1.00 -20.06
N ARG A 278 -4.95 2.31 -19.75
CA ARG A 278 -4.64 3.37 -20.71
C ARG A 278 -3.45 4.19 -20.25
N LYS A 279 -2.48 4.40 -21.15
CA LYS A 279 -1.43 5.43 -21.01
C LYS A 279 -2.02 6.78 -21.42
N LEU A 280 -2.00 7.75 -20.51
CA LEU A 280 -2.43 9.13 -20.76
C LEU A 280 -1.21 10.07 -20.75
N PRO A 281 -0.96 10.84 -21.83
CA PRO A 281 0.01 11.92 -21.79
C PRO A 281 -0.53 13.07 -20.91
N ILE A 282 0.36 13.85 -20.30
CA ILE A 282 0.00 15.14 -19.71
C ILE A 282 -0.41 16.11 -20.83
N PRO A 283 -1.46 16.95 -20.65
CA PRO A 283 -1.90 17.90 -21.66
C PRO A 283 -0.78 18.81 -22.19
N SER A 284 -0.75 19.01 -23.51
CA SER A 284 0.27 19.82 -24.21
C SER A 284 0.43 21.23 -23.62
N SER A 285 -0.66 21.83 -23.15
CA SER A 285 -0.68 23.15 -22.50
C SER A 285 0.15 23.23 -21.21
N MET A 286 0.39 22.11 -20.51
CA MET A 286 1.21 22.08 -19.29
C MET A 286 2.63 21.59 -19.57
N ILE A 287 2.80 20.60 -20.46
CA ILE A 287 4.11 19.98 -20.70
C ILE A 287 4.99 20.77 -21.68
N SER A 288 4.42 21.51 -22.64
CA SER A 288 5.21 22.31 -23.57
C SER A 288 5.89 23.53 -22.91
N PRO A 289 5.22 24.33 -22.05
CA PRO A 289 5.90 25.39 -21.30
C PRO A 289 7.00 24.87 -20.37
N TYR A 290 6.77 23.75 -19.68
CA TYR A 290 7.79 23.11 -18.82
C TYR A 290 9.07 22.76 -19.60
N ARG A 291 8.94 22.15 -20.79
CA ARG A 291 10.09 21.85 -21.66
C ARG A 291 10.79 23.10 -22.18
N LEU A 292 10.04 24.14 -22.56
CA LEU A 292 10.60 25.42 -23.01
C LEU A 292 11.43 26.07 -21.89
N ILE A 293 10.92 26.08 -20.65
CA ILE A 293 11.61 26.63 -19.48
C ILE A 293 12.87 25.82 -19.14
N ILE A 294 12.86 24.49 -19.27
CA ILE A 294 14.08 23.66 -19.09
C ILE A 294 15.13 24.00 -20.15
N ILE A 295 14.75 24.09 -21.43
CA ILE A 295 15.69 24.44 -22.51
C ILE A 295 16.26 25.83 -22.28
N LEU A 296 15.42 26.82 -21.95
CA LEU A 296 15.86 28.18 -21.65
C LEU A 296 16.82 28.23 -20.46
N ARG A 297 16.52 27.51 -19.37
CA ARG A 297 17.42 27.39 -18.21
C ARG A 297 18.74 26.72 -18.57
N LEU A 298 18.74 25.72 -19.46
CA LEU A 298 19.97 25.08 -19.94
C LEU A 298 20.82 26.06 -20.78
N MET A 299 20.21 26.90 -21.63
CA MET A 299 20.93 27.95 -22.35
C MET A 299 21.51 29.01 -21.39
N ILE A 300 20.73 29.47 -20.41
CA ILE A 300 21.17 30.45 -19.40
C ILE A 300 22.34 29.89 -18.58
N LEU A 301 22.28 28.62 -18.16
CA LEU A 301 23.41 27.95 -17.50
C LEU A 301 24.63 27.86 -18.42
N GLY A 302 24.45 27.55 -19.71
CA GLY A 302 25.54 27.54 -20.69
C GLY A 302 26.25 28.90 -20.81
N PHE A 303 25.48 30.00 -20.94
CA PHE A 303 26.03 31.36 -20.96
C PHE A 303 26.68 31.74 -19.62
N PHE A 304 26.08 31.37 -18.49
CA PHE A 304 26.64 31.58 -17.16
C PHE A 304 28.02 30.92 -17.03
N PHE A 305 28.16 29.63 -17.33
CA PHE A 305 29.45 28.94 -17.25
C PHE A 305 30.47 29.46 -18.26
N HIS A 306 30.05 29.81 -19.47
CA HIS A 306 30.94 30.42 -20.46
C HIS A 306 31.50 31.76 -19.98
N TYR A 307 30.64 32.65 -19.47
CA TYR A 307 31.06 33.91 -18.87
C TYR A 307 31.96 33.67 -17.64
N ARG A 308 31.56 32.77 -16.74
CA ARG A 308 32.27 32.43 -15.50
C ARG A 308 33.70 31.98 -15.77
N LEU A 309 33.90 31.08 -16.74
CA LEU A 309 35.21 30.53 -17.11
C LEU A 309 36.12 31.55 -17.83
N LEU A 310 35.54 32.54 -18.53
CA LEU A 310 36.29 33.61 -19.19
C LEU A 310 36.73 34.74 -18.24
N HIS A 311 36.13 34.84 -17.04
CA HIS A 311 36.41 35.91 -16.07
C HIS A 311 36.92 35.32 -14.72
N PRO A 312 38.17 34.82 -14.68
CA PRO A 312 38.81 34.34 -13.46
C PRO A 312 39.14 35.48 -12.49
N VAL A 313 38.88 35.28 -11.19
CA VAL A 313 39.29 36.24 -10.14
C VAL A 313 40.68 35.86 -9.65
N HIS A 314 41.71 36.54 -10.17
CA HIS A 314 43.11 36.27 -9.83
C HIS A 314 43.43 36.54 -8.34
N ASP A 315 42.83 37.57 -7.74
CA ASP A 315 43.03 37.95 -6.33
C ASP A 315 42.61 36.88 -5.30
N ALA A 316 41.80 35.91 -5.72
CA ALA A 316 41.19 34.88 -4.90
C ALA A 316 41.14 33.52 -5.63
N TYR A 317 42.11 33.25 -6.51
CA TYR A 317 42.02 32.18 -7.52
C TYR A 317 41.64 30.79 -6.96
N GLY A 318 42.16 30.39 -5.80
CA GLY A 318 41.79 29.12 -5.16
C GLY A 318 40.31 29.04 -4.75
N LEU A 319 39.73 30.13 -4.23
CA LEU A 319 38.30 30.21 -3.92
C LEU A 319 37.45 30.23 -5.20
N TRP A 320 37.92 30.94 -6.24
CA TRP A 320 37.28 30.96 -7.56
C TRP A 320 37.23 29.55 -8.20
N VAL A 321 38.35 28.83 -8.27
CA VAL A 321 38.40 27.46 -8.79
C VAL A 321 37.46 26.54 -8.01
N THR A 322 37.49 26.63 -6.67
CA THR A 322 36.65 25.82 -5.79
C THR A 322 35.16 26.06 -6.03
N SER A 323 34.75 27.32 -6.16
CA SER A 323 33.37 27.68 -6.47
C SER A 323 32.94 27.15 -7.83
N VAL A 324 33.74 27.38 -8.88
CA VAL A 324 33.43 26.96 -10.25
C VAL A 324 33.31 25.43 -10.36
N ILE A 325 34.15 24.66 -9.67
CA ILE A 325 34.04 23.19 -9.61
C ILE A 325 32.72 22.76 -8.95
N CYS A 326 32.32 23.39 -7.84
CA CYS A 326 31.05 23.10 -7.18
C CYS A 326 29.85 23.49 -8.05
N GLU A 327 29.88 24.68 -8.66
CA GLU A 327 28.86 25.19 -9.59
C GLU A 327 28.67 24.21 -10.77
N ILE A 328 29.76 23.73 -11.39
CA ILE A 328 29.74 22.74 -12.48
C ILE A 328 29.16 21.39 -12.00
N TRP A 329 29.52 20.91 -10.81
CA TRP A 329 28.95 19.68 -10.26
C TRP A 329 27.42 19.80 -10.06
N PHE A 330 26.94 20.91 -9.51
CA PHE A 330 25.49 21.14 -9.35
C PHE A 330 24.78 21.23 -10.69
N ALA A 331 25.40 21.79 -11.73
CA ALA A 331 24.83 21.81 -13.08
C ALA A 331 24.73 20.40 -13.67
N ILE A 332 25.75 19.56 -13.53
CA ILE A 332 25.73 18.15 -13.96
C ILE A 332 24.65 17.37 -13.19
N SER A 333 24.59 17.51 -11.86
CA SER A 333 23.57 16.87 -11.02
C SER A 333 22.15 17.33 -11.36
N TRP A 334 21.94 18.63 -11.64
CA TRP A 334 20.66 19.16 -12.10
C TRP A 334 20.25 18.63 -13.48
N ILE A 335 21.20 18.51 -14.43
CA ILE A 335 20.95 17.93 -15.75
C ILE A 335 20.53 16.44 -15.64
N LEU A 336 21.26 15.67 -14.82
CA LEU A 336 20.97 14.25 -14.57
C LEU A 336 19.62 14.03 -13.87
N ASP A 337 19.22 14.93 -12.95
CA ASP A 337 17.92 14.89 -12.30
C ASP A 337 16.76 15.32 -13.22
N GLN A 338 16.93 16.34 -14.07
CA GLN A 338 15.82 16.89 -14.85
C GLN A 338 15.50 16.12 -16.13
N PHE A 339 16.47 15.58 -16.87
CA PHE A 339 16.16 14.87 -18.13
C PHE A 339 15.26 13.62 -17.96
N PRO A 340 15.35 12.81 -16.89
CA PRO A 340 14.38 11.74 -16.63
C PRO A 340 12.93 12.23 -16.42
N LYS A 341 12.71 13.50 -16.04
CA LYS A 341 11.38 14.12 -15.91
C LYS A 341 10.77 14.56 -17.25
N TRP A 342 11.45 14.38 -18.38
CA TRP A 342 11.07 14.95 -19.68
C TRP A 342 9.76 14.41 -20.28
N CYS A 343 9.36 13.18 -19.95
CA CYS A 343 8.20 12.50 -20.53
C CYS A 343 7.22 11.99 -19.45
N PRO A 344 6.62 12.87 -18.62
CA PRO A 344 5.78 12.45 -17.51
C PRO A 344 4.42 11.92 -18.01
N VAL A 345 3.92 10.90 -17.33
CA VAL A 345 2.77 10.10 -17.77
C VAL A 345 1.80 9.83 -16.62
N ARG A 346 0.50 9.75 -16.95
CA ARG A 346 -0.53 9.18 -16.08
C ARG A 346 -1.01 7.85 -16.66
N ARG A 347 -1.46 6.94 -15.80
CA ARG A 347 -2.15 5.70 -16.21
C ARG A 347 -3.50 5.59 -15.54
N GLU A 348 -4.40 4.87 -16.19
CA GLU A 348 -5.72 4.48 -15.66
C GLU A 348 -5.93 2.98 -15.89
N THR A 349 -6.55 2.34 -14.91
CA THR A 349 -6.95 0.92 -14.91
C THR A 349 -8.47 0.82 -15.04
N TYR A 350 -8.95 -0.21 -15.73
CA TYR A 350 -10.39 -0.45 -15.94
C TYR A 350 -10.77 -1.81 -15.38
N LEU A 351 -10.99 -1.86 -14.06
CA LEU A 351 -11.30 -3.09 -13.32
C LEU A 351 -12.50 -3.85 -13.91
N ASP A 352 -13.55 -3.12 -14.30
CA ASP A 352 -14.75 -3.67 -14.94
C ASP A 352 -14.41 -4.55 -16.16
N ARG A 353 -13.39 -4.18 -16.96
CA ARG A 353 -12.92 -4.95 -18.12
C ARG A 353 -12.08 -6.16 -17.76
N LEU A 354 -11.40 -6.13 -16.60
CA LEU A 354 -10.65 -7.28 -16.09
C LEU A 354 -11.64 -8.38 -15.69
N SER A 355 -12.65 -8.02 -14.89
CA SER A 355 -13.71 -8.94 -14.45
C SER A 355 -14.53 -9.47 -15.63
N LEU A 356 -14.97 -8.62 -16.56
CA LEU A 356 -15.68 -9.07 -17.77
C LEU A 356 -14.87 -10.01 -18.67
N ARG A 357 -13.53 -10.04 -18.57
CA ARG A 357 -12.68 -10.96 -19.35
C ARG A 357 -12.38 -12.25 -18.60
N TYR A 358 -12.04 -12.17 -17.31
CA TYR A 358 -11.45 -13.30 -16.55
C TYR A 358 -12.32 -13.82 -15.40
N GLU A 359 -13.40 -13.12 -15.01
CA GLU A 359 -14.37 -13.54 -13.98
C GLU A 359 -15.75 -13.75 -14.61
N LYS A 360 -15.85 -14.76 -15.47
CA LYS A 360 -17.09 -15.16 -16.17
C LYS A 360 -18.01 -15.87 -15.19
N GLU A 361 -19.23 -15.36 -15.00
CA GLU A 361 -20.23 -16.01 -14.13
C GLU A 361 -20.51 -17.46 -14.59
N GLY A 362 -20.60 -18.38 -13.62
CA GLY A 362 -20.82 -19.81 -13.90
C GLY A 362 -19.58 -20.58 -14.37
N LYS A 363 -18.40 -19.95 -14.50
CA LYS A 363 -17.13 -20.61 -14.81
C LYS A 363 -16.09 -20.36 -13.71
N PRO A 364 -15.07 -21.23 -13.54
CA PRO A 364 -13.94 -20.94 -12.66
C PRO A 364 -13.22 -19.67 -13.10
N THR A 365 -12.58 -18.97 -12.15
CA THR A 365 -11.89 -17.72 -12.43
C THR A 365 -10.60 -17.94 -13.21
N GLU A 366 -10.44 -17.20 -14.31
CA GLU A 366 -9.24 -17.16 -15.16
C GLU A 366 -8.21 -16.14 -14.64
N LEU A 367 -8.44 -15.56 -13.46
CA LEU A 367 -7.46 -14.73 -12.76
C LEU A 367 -6.24 -15.55 -12.33
N ALA A 368 -5.06 -15.02 -12.60
CA ALA A 368 -3.80 -15.63 -12.19
C ALA A 368 -3.63 -15.58 -10.67
N SER A 369 -2.94 -16.57 -10.09
CA SER A 369 -2.58 -16.55 -8.67
C SER A 369 -1.56 -15.44 -8.36
N ILE A 370 -1.55 -14.99 -7.11
CA ILE A 370 -0.61 -14.02 -6.56
C ILE A 370 -0.15 -14.50 -5.18
N ASP A 371 1.15 -14.74 -5.03
CA ASP A 371 1.77 -14.95 -3.73
C ASP A 371 2.15 -13.59 -3.12
N ILE A 372 1.89 -13.38 -1.84
CA ILE A 372 2.09 -12.10 -1.15
C ILE A 372 3.09 -12.32 -0.02
N PHE A 373 4.24 -11.65 -0.09
CA PHE A 373 5.37 -11.83 0.81
C PHE A 373 5.46 -10.67 1.81
N VAL A 374 5.52 -11.01 3.09
CA VAL A 374 5.81 -10.09 4.21
C VAL A 374 7.08 -10.55 4.90
N SER A 375 8.06 -9.66 5.07
CA SER A 375 9.28 -9.93 5.84
C SER A 375 9.25 -9.16 7.16
N THR A 376 9.55 -9.84 8.27
CA THR A 376 9.83 -9.22 9.58
C THR A 376 11.19 -9.70 10.11
N VAL A 377 11.89 -8.82 10.81
CA VAL A 377 13.28 -9.02 11.27
C VAL A 377 13.34 -9.40 12.75
N ASP A 378 12.55 -8.74 13.60
CA ASP A 378 12.63 -8.86 15.06
C ASP A 378 11.40 -8.21 15.72
N PRO A 379 10.61 -8.95 16.53
CA PRO A 379 9.37 -8.42 17.13
C PRO A 379 9.60 -7.33 18.19
N THR A 380 10.84 -7.14 18.68
CA THR A 380 11.19 -6.01 19.56
C THR A 380 11.33 -4.68 18.80
N LYS A 381 11.64 -4.75 17.50
CA LYS A 381 11.78 -3.60 16.60
C LYS A 381 10.51 -3.35 15.78
N GLU A 382 9.80 -4.43 15.45
CA GLU A 382 8.62 -4.46 14.59
C GLU A 382 7.46 -5.09 15.38
N PRO A 383 6.73 -4.30 16.20
CA PRO A 383 5.72 -4.82 17.13
C PRO A 383 4.73 -5.80 16.47
N PRO A 384 4.51 -7.01 17.02
CA PRO A 384 3.70 -8.06 16.36
C PRO A 384 2.29 -7.61 15.96
N LEU A 385 1.68 -6.68 16.70
CA LEU A 385 0.37 -6.10 16.37
C LEU A 385 0.36 -5.37 15.01
N ILE A 386 1.48 -4.78 14.59
CA ILE A 386 1.62 -4.11 13.28
C ILE A 386 1.70 -5.17 12.18
N THR A 387 2.56 -6.17 12.34
CA THR A 387 2.67 -7.31 11.42
C THR A 387 1.34 -8.05 11.27
N ALA A 388 0.62 -8.27 12.38
CA ALA A 388 -0.73 -8.83 12.40
C ALA A 388 -1.74 -7.98 11.61
N ASN A 389 -1.74 -6.65 11.81
CA ASN A 389 -2.60 -5.72 11.07
C ASN A 389 -2.31 -5.75 9.55
N THR A 390 -1.05 -5.86 9.17
CA THR A 390 -0.62 -6.03 7.78
C THR A 390 -1.12 -7.37 7.20
N VAL A 391 -0.90 -8.49 7.89
CA VAL A 391 -1.40 -9.83 7.48
C VAL A 391 -2.93 -9.85 7.36
N LEU A 392 -3.66 -9.28 8.32
CA LEU A 392 -5.13 -9.16 8.27
C LEU A 392 -5.60 -8.33 7.06
N SER A 393 -4.87 -7.28 6.70
CA SER A 393 -5.17 -6.49 5.50
C SER A 393 -4.98 -7.27 4.19
N ILE A 394 -4.03 -8.22 4.20
CA ILE A 394 -3.69 -9.09 3.07
C ILE A 394 -4.71 -10.24 2.92
N LEU A 395 -5.10 -10.91 4.02
CA LEU A 395 -6.11 -11.97 3.98
C LEU A 395 -7.52 -11.43 3.62
N ALA A 396 -7.77 -10.15 3.87
CA ALA A 396 -9.05 -9.49 3.60
C ALA A 396 -9.12 -8.74 2.24
N VAL A 397 -8.27 -9.05 1.26
CA VAL A 397 -8.31 -8.44 -0.10
C VAL A 397 -9.58 -8.77 -0.90
N ASP A 398 -9.85 -7.96 -1.92
CA ASP A 398 -10.85 -8.23 -2.98
C ASP A 398 -10.18 -9.02 -4.12
N TYR A 399 -10.04 -10.33 -3.91
CA TYR A 399 -9.53 -11.31 -4.88
C TYR A 399 -10.08 -12.72 -4.54
N PRO A 400 -10.13 -13.68 -5.50
CA PRO A 400 -10.49 -15.07 -5.23
C PRO A 400 -9.55 -15.73 -4.21
N VAL A 401 -10.10 -16.55 -3.30
CA VAL A 401 -9.36 -17.11 -2.15
C VAL A 401 -8.37 -18.20 -2.55
N ASP A 402 -8.70 -18.96 -3.59
CA ASP A 402 -7.88 -19.98 -4.25
C ASP A 402 -6.70 -19.37 -5.04
N LYS A 403 -6.70 -18.05 -5.26
CA LYS A 403 -5.69 -17.32 -6.02
C LYS A 403 -4.78 -16.43 -5.15
N VAL A 404 -4.93 -16.44 -3.83
CA VAL A 404 -4.06 -15.67 -2.91
C VAL A 404 -3.44 -16.57 -1.84
N ALA A 405 -2.12 -16.50 -1.72
CA ALA A 405 -1.39 -17.02 -0.57
C ALA A 405 -0.55 -15.91 0.08
N CYS A 406 -0.60 -15.80 1.41
CA CYS A 406 0.22 -14.92 2.22
C CYS A 406 1.36 -15.74 2.83
N TYR A 407 2.60 -15.31 2.60
CA TYR A 407 3.81 -15.88 3.20
C TYR A 407 4.44 -14.83 4.10
N VAL A 408 4.68 -15.18 5.36
CA VAL A 408 5.36 -14.34 6.34
C VAL A 408 6.72 -14.97 6.65
N SER A 409 7.80 -14.29 6.25
CA SER A 409 9.16 -14.64 6.63
C SER A 409 9.54 -13.96 7.94
N ASP A 410 9.86 -14.75 8.95
CA ASP A 410 10.41 -14.31 10.23
C ASP A 410 11.91 -14.58 10.24
N ASP A 411 12.70 -13.52 10.06
CA ASP A 411 14.16 -13.59 10.07
C ASP A 411 14.73 -13.58 11.51
N GLY A 412 13.89 -13.40 12.54
CA GLY A 412 14.24 -13.50 13.95
C GLY A 412 14.01 -14.89 14.56
N ALA A 413 13.21 -15.74 13.92
CA ALA A 413 12.80 -17.07 14.41
C ALA A 413 12.19 -17.03 15.83
N ALA A 414 11.40 -16.01 16.12
CA ALA A 414 10.94 -15.70 17.47
C ALA A 414 9.56 -16.32 17.74
N MET A 415 9.42 -17.08 18.84
CA MET A 415 8.14 -17.69 19.24
C MET A 415 7.03 -16.65 19.38
N LEU A 416 7.33 -15.42 19.85
CA LEU A 416 6.39 -14.31 19.88
C LEU A 416 5.77 -13.98 18.51
N THR A 417 6.57 -14.01 17.43
CA THR A 417 6.08 -13.78 16.06
C THR A 417 5.15 -14.91 15.64
N PHE A 418 5.51 -16.15 15.94
CA PHE A 418 4.73 -17.35 15.62
C PHE A 418 3.37 -17.38 16.34
N GLU A 419 3.36 -17.22 17.67
CA GLU A 419 2.14 -17.21 18.48
C GLU A 419 1.23 -16.02 18.13
N ALA A 420 1.79 -14.83 17.88
CA ALA A 420 1.03 -13.69 17.40
C ALA A 420 0.38 -13.95 16.03
N LEU A 421 1.05 -14.71 15.14
CA LEU A 421 0.47 -15.14 13.86
C LEU A 421 -0.62 -16.20 14.04
N SER A 422 -0.50 -17.08 15.03
CA SER A 422 -1.52 -18.07 15.39
C SER A 422 -2.82 -17.39 15.83
N GLU A 423 -2.74 -16.48 16.81
CA GLU A 423 -3.84 -15.59 17.24
C GLU A 423 -4.41 -14.75 16.09
N THR A 424 -3.53 -14.24 15.21
CA THR A 424 -3.96 -13.48 14.01
C THR A 424 -4.77 -14.36 13.05
N SER A 425 -4.43 -15.65 12.93
CA SER A 425 -5.16 -16.59 12.08
C SER A 425 -6.57 -16.85 12.62
N GLU A 426 -6.74 -16.96 13.94
CA GLU A 426 -8.06 -17.08 14.56
C GLU A 426 -8.90 -15.81 14.35
N PHE A 427 -8.34 -14.64 14.62
CA PHE A 427 -9.05 -13.38 14.43
C PHE A 427 -9.39 -13.13 12.94
N ALA A 428 -8.54 -13.57 12.01
CA ALA A 428 -8.82 -13.51 10.57
C ALA A 428 -10.12 -14.24 10.18
N ARG A 429 -10.45 -15.37 10.82
CA ARG A 429 -11.69 -16.12 10.59
C ARG A 429 -12.95 -15.31 10.94
N LYS A 430 -12.83 -14.34 11.87
CA LYS A 430 -13.90 -13.40 12.23
C LYS A 430 -13.87 -12.14 11.34
N TRP A 431 -12.67 -11.61 11.09
CA TRP A 431 -12.44 -10.33 10.42
C TRP A 431 -12.64 -10.36 8.90
N VAL A 432 -12.19 -11.41 8.21
CA VAL A 432 -12.26 -11.52 6.74
C VAL A 432 -13.69 -11.56 6.20
N PRO A 433 -14.63 -12.40 6.70
CA PRO A 433 -16.03 -12.35 6.25
C PRO A 433 -16.66 -10.99 6.53
N PHE A 434 -16.45 -10.40 7.71
CA PHE A 434 -16.91 -9.04 8.04
C PHE A 434 -16.40 -7.99 7.03
N CYS A 435 -15.11 -8.03 6.69
CA CYS A 435 -14.48 -7.14 5.71
C CYS A 435 -15.12 -7.24 4.33
N LYS A 436 -15.31 -8.47 3.82
CA LYS A 436 -15.86 -8.73 2.49
C LYS A 436 -17.35 -8.36 2.45
N LYS A 437 -18.16 -8.88 3.39
CA LYS A 437 -19.61 -8.70 3.51
C LYS A 437 -20.04 -7.23 3.59
N PHE A 438 -19.34 -6.42 4.37
CA PHE A 438 -19.65 -4.99 4.51
C PHE A 438 -18.80 -4.07 3.64
N SER A 439 -17.85 -4.61 2.85
CA SER A 439 -16.92 -3.86 2.01
C SER A 439 -16.31 -2.66 2.74
N ILE A 440 -15.65 -2.91 3.86
CA ILE A 440 -14.97 -1.87 4.65
C ILE A 440 -13.60 -1.57 4.05
N GLU A 441 -13.08 -0.36 4.30
CA GLU A 441 -11.70 0.00 3.94
C GLU A 441 -11.19 1.10 4.89
N PRO A 442 -9.96 1.04 5.42
CA PRO A 442 -8.91 0.07 5.11
C PRO A 442 -9.21 -1.34 5.62
N ARG A 443 -8.39 -2.32 5.22
CA ARG A 443 -8.53 -3.73 5.63
C ARG A 443 -7.72 -4.09 6.88
N ALA A 444 -6.85 -3.21 7.35
CA ALA A 444 -6.19 -3.32 8.66
C ALA A 444 -7.12 -2.79 9.78
N PRO A 445 -7.43 -3.59 10.82
CA PRO A 445 -8.41 -3.22 11.85
C PRO A 445 -7.99 -2.03 12.73
N GLU A 446 -6.73 -1.91 13.17
CA GLU A 446 -6.25 -0.78 13.98
C GLU A 446 -6.52 0.55 13.27
N TRP A 447 -6.13 0.63 12.00
CA TRP A 447 -6.31 1.80 11.16
C TRP A 447 -7.76 2.04 10.77
N TYR A 448 -8.63 1.02 10.77
CA TYR A 448 -10.07 1.15 10.52
C TYR A 448 -10.83 1.66 11.76
N PHE A 449 -10.55 1.11 12.94
CA PHE A 449 -11.25 1.49 14.17
C PHE A 449 -10.75 2.82 14.75
N SER A 450 -9.49 3.19 14.53
CA SER A 450 -8.92 4.47 14.97
C SER A 450 -9.29 5.67 14.09
N GLN A 451 -10.01 5.47 12.99
CA GLN A 451 -10.45 6.57 12.12
C GLN A 451 -11.64 7.35 12.72
N LYS A 452 -11.41 8.62 13.04
CA LYS A 452 -12.43 9.62 13.44
C LYS A 452 -13.33 10.09 12.27
N ILE A 453 -13.55 9.24 11.27
CA ILE A 453 -14.40 9.51 10.10
C ILE A 453 -15.76 8.85 10.34
N ASP A 454 -16.84 9.48 9.88
CA ASP A 454 -18.17 8.86 9.84
C ASP A 454 -18.11 7.49 9.14
N TYR A 455 -18.31 6.43 9.93
CA TYR A 455 -18.25 5.04 9.53
C TYR A 455 -19.58 4.50 8.98
N LEU A 456 -20.67 5.26 9.12
CA LEU A 456 -21.99 4.95 8.53
C LEU A 456 -22.09 5.45 7.09
N LYS A 457 -21.22 6.38 6.68
CA LYS A 457 -21.15 6.94 5.33
C LYS A 457 -21.15 5.86 4.24
N ASN A 458 -22.14 5.93 3.35
CA ASN A 458 -22.38 4.97 2.26
C ASN A 458 -22.64 3.52 2.70
N LYS A 459 -23.03 3.26 3.97
CA LYS A 459 -23.40 1.92 4.45
C LYS A 459 -24.92 1.77 4.47
N VAL A 460 -25.42 0.83 3.67
CA VAL A 460 -26.87 0.59 3.47
C VAL A 460 -27.40 -0.67 4.15
N HIS A 461 -26.52 -1.49 4.73
CA HIS A 461 -26.93 -2.78 5.33
C HIS A 461 -27.42 -2.56 6.77
N PRO A 462 -28.68 -2.89 7.12
CA PRO A 462 -29.28 -2.50 8.41
C PRO A 462 -28.52 -3.07 9.61
N ALA A 463 -28.12 -4.35 9.56
CA ALA A 463 -27.38 -4.98 10.65
C ALA A 463 -25.93 -4.47 10.85
N PHE A 464 -25.40 -3.59 9.98
CA PHE A 464 -24.00 -3.16 10.00
C PHE A 464 -23.58 -2.56 11.36
N VAL A 465 -24.45 -1.79 12.02
CA VAL A 465 -24.16 -1.19 13.32
C VAL A 465 -23.94 -2.26 14.39
N LYS A 466 -24.81 -3.28 14.45
CA LYS A 466 -24.71 -4.41 15.40
C LYS A 466 -23.43 -5.22 15.16
N HIS A 467 -23.16 -5.61 13.91
CA HIS A 467 -21.96 -6.35 13.56
C HIS A 467 -20.67 -5.54 13.80
N ARG A 468 -20.65 -4.23 13.50
CA ARG A 468 -19.48 -3.36 13.76
C ARG A 468 -19.22 -3.21 15.26
N ARG A 469 -20.26 -3.02 16.09
CA ARG A 469 -20.10 -2.95 17.56
C ARG A 469 -19.55 -4.27 18.13
N ALA A 470 -20.04 -5.42 17.66
CA ALA A 470 -19.51 -6.73 18.06
C ALA A 470 -18.05 -6.92 17.61
N MET A 471 -17.75 -6.69 16.32
CA MET A 471 -16.41 -6.84 15.75
C MET A 471 -15.38 -5.88 16.36
N LYS A 472 -15.79 -4.73 16.90
CA LYS A 472 -14.89 -3.86 17.67
C LYS A 472 -14.45 -4.55 18.97
N ARG A 473 -15.36 -5.14 19.75
CA ARG A 473 -15.00 -5.82 21.02
C ARG A 473 -14.04 -6.97 20.78
N GLU A 474 -14.38 -7.83 19.82
CA GLU A 474 -13.53 -8.92 19.31
C GLU A 474 -12.11 -8.45 18.94
N TYR A 475 -11.98 -7.25 18.36
CA TYR A 475 -10.67 -6.68 18.02
C TYR A 475 -9.91 -6.14 19.23
N GLU A 476 -10.57 -5.45 20.17
CA GLU A 476 -9.90 -4.99 21.41
C GLU A 476 -9.49 -6.19 22.29
N GLU A 477 -10.29 -7.26 22.33
CA GLU A 477 -9.95 -8.54 23.00
C GLU A 477 -8.75 -9.22 22.35
N PHE A 478 -8.71 -9.32 21.02
CA PHE A 478 -7.54 -9.79 20.27
C PHE A 478 -6.28 -8.95 20.57
N LYS A 479 -6.43 -7.61 20.60
CA LYS A 479 -5.35 -6.68 20.93
C LYS A 479 -4.82 -6.88 22.36
N VAL A 480 -5.69 -7.19 23.33
CA VAL A 480 -5.29 -7.57 24.70
C VAL A 480 -4.51 -8.90 24.71
N ARG A 481 -4.95 -9.92 23.95
CA ARG A 481 -4.20 -11.20 23.87
C ARG A 481 -2.82 -11.03 23.23
N ILE A 482 -2.70 -10.28 22.13
CA ILE A 482 -1.40 -9.93 21.53
C ILE A 482 -0.50 -9.18 22.52
N ASN A 483 -1.04 -8.20 23.26
CA ASN A 483 -0.27 -7.48 24.29
C ASN A 483 0.16 -8.39 25.45
N SER A 484 -0.67 -9.36 25.83
CA SER A 484 -0.31 -10.40 26.82
C SER A 484 0.90 -11.20 26.34
N LEU A 485 0.85 -11.73 25.09
CA LEU A 485 1.97 -12.47 24.49
C LEU A 485 3.26 -11.62 24.44
N VAL A 486 3.17 -10.34 24.05
CA VAL A 486 4.30 -9.41 24.08
C VAL A 486 4.86 -9.22 25.49
N SER A 487 4.02 -9.15 26.53
CA SER A 487 4.48 -9.04 27.92
C SER A 487 5.12 -10.32 28.46
N MET A 488 4.64 -11.49 28.02
CA MET A 488 5.22 -12.80 28.38
C MET A 488 6.58 -12.99 27.69
N ALA A 489 6.71 -12.63 26.42
CA ALA A 489 7.93 -12.72 25.63
C ALA A 489 9.11 -11.88 26.15
N GLN A 490 8.86 -10.88 27.01
CA GLN A 490 9.92 -10.14 27.69
C GLN A 490 10.64 -10.98 28.77
N LYS A 491 10.05 -12.07 29.25
CA LYS A 491 10.61 -12.98 30.25
C LYS A 491 11.04 -14.29 29.59
N VAL A 492 12.23 -14.27 28.97
CA VAL A 492 12.83 -15.46 28.38
C VAL A 492 13.11 -16.51 29.48
N PRO A 493 12.61 -17.76 29.37
CA PRO A 493 12.93 -18.82 30.33
C PRO A 493 14.41 -19.27 30.21
N GLU A 494 15.01 -19.71 31.31
CA GLU A 494 16.41 -20.18 31.32
C GLU A 494 16.62 -21.45 30.49
N GLU A 495 15.61 -22.34 30.44
CA GLU A 495 15.59 -23.55 29.60
C GLU A 495 15.26 -23.24 28.12
N GLY A 496 14.99 -21.97 27.78
CA GLY A 496 14.53 -21.53 26.47
C GLY A 496 12.99 -21.61 26.32
N TRP A 497 12.51 -21.26 25.13
CA TRP A 497 11.08 -21.33 24.82
C TRP A 497 10.62 -22.76 24.55
N THR A 498 9.41 -23.08 24.98
CA THR A 498 8.71 -24.36 24.74
C THR A 498 7.36 -24.11 24.09
N MET A 499 6.99 -24.94 23.12
CA MET A 499 5.71 -24.89 22.41
C MET A 499 4.57 -25.48 23.26
N GLN A 500 3.32 -25.23 22.85
CA GLN A 500 2.10 -25.64 23.57
C GLN A 500 1.94 -27.16 23.69
N ASP A 501 2.65 -27.95 22.88
CA ASP A 501 2.72 -29.42 22.93
C ASP A 501 3.82 -29.95 23.87
N GLY A 502 4.58 -29.06 24.52
CA GLY A 502 5.71 -29.39 25.39
C GLY A 502 7.05 -29.58 24.66
N THR A 503 7.12 -29.40 23.35
CA THR A 503 8.40 -29.49 22.60
C THR A 503 9.25 -28.21 22.74
N PRO A 504 10.60 -28.30 22.72
CA PRO A 504 11.45 -27.12 22.75
C PRO A 504 11.40 -26.35 21.42
N TRP A 505 11.28 -25.03 21.47
CA TRP A 505 11.20 -24.16 20.29
C TRP A 505 12.48 -24.25 19.43
N PRO A 506 12.40 -24.67 18.15
CA PRO A 506 13.60 -24.86 17.32
C PRO A 506 14.38 -23.56 17.04
N GLY A 507 13.71 -22.41 17.10
CA GLY A 507 14.30 -21.08 16.91
C GLY A 507 15.05 -20.53 18.13
N ASN A 508 15.17 -21.27 19.25
CA ASN A 508 15.78 -20.80 20.50
C ASN A 508 17.19 -20.20 20.36
N ASN A 509 17.94 -20.56 19.31
CA ASN A 509 19.17 -19.86 18.93
C ASN A 509 19.01 -19.17 17.56
N VAL A 510 18.86 -17.84 17.57
CA VAL A 510 18.68 -17.00 16.37
C VAL A 510 19.84 -17.11 15.35
N ARG A 511 21.01 -17.64 15.75
CA ARG A 511 22.17 -17.85 14.87
C ARG A 511 22.41 -19.31 14.47
N ASN A 512 21.67 -20.26 15.05
CA ASN A 512 21.81 -21.70 14.79
C ASN A 512 20.46 -22.41 14.99
N HIS A 513 19.57 -22.32 14.01
CA HIS A 513 18.26 -22.98 14.00
C HIS A 513 17.99 -23.63 12.65
N PRO A 514 17.24 -24.76 12.61
CA PRO A 514 16.76 -25.35 11.37
C PRO A 514 15.76 -24.43 10.66
N GLY A 515 15.53 -24.66 9.37
CA GLY A 515 14.41 -24.04 8.66
C GLY A 515 13.07 -24.54 9.20
N MET A 516 12.10 -23.63 9.33
CA MET A 516 10.75 -23.90 9.85
C MET A 516 9.69 -23.43 8.84
N ILE A 517 8.68 -24.27 8.59
CA ILE A 517 7.53 -23.94 7.72
C ILE A 517 6.27 -24.42 8.41
N GLN A 518 5.29 -23.53 8.59
CA GLN A 518 3.97 -23.88 9.13
C GLN A 518 2.86 -23.25 8.27
N VAL A 519 1.87 -24.06 7.90
CA VAL A 519 0.64 -23.57 7.24
C VAL A 519 -0.42 -23.37 8.32
N LEU A 520 -0.91 -22.14 8.45
CA LEU A 520 -1.87 -21.71 9.47
C LEU A 520 -3.31 -21.65 8.93
N LEU A 521 -3.48 -21.31 7.65
CA LEU A 521 -4.78 -21.23 6.96
C LEU A 521 -4.67 -21.81 5.54
N GLY A 522 -5.80 -22.23 4.96
CA GLY A 522 -5.92 -22.52 3.51
C GLY A 522 -5.42 -23.90 3.04
N HIS A 523 -5.56 -24.94 3.88
CA HIS A 523 -5.63 -26.35 3.42
C HIS A 523 -6.19 -27.36 4.45
N THR A 524 -6.22 -27.04 5.74
CA THR A 524 -6.43 -27.99 6.85
C THR A 524 -7.84 -27.93 7.48
N GLY A 525 -8.87 -27.71 6.68
CA GLY A 525 -10.27 -27.66 7.17
C GLY A 525 -10.63 -26.45 8.04
N VAL A 526 -9.70 -25.52 8.26
CA VAL A 526 -9.93 -24.26 8.99
C VAL A 526 -10.67 -23.25 8.10
N HIS A 527 -12.00 -23.24 8.21
CA HIS A 527 -12.91 -22.32 7.51
C HIS A 527 -13.22 -21.06 8.35
N ASP A 528 -13.77 -20.03 7.72
CA ASP A 528 -14.37 -18.88 8.41
C ASP A 528 -15.68 -19.24 9.15
N ILE A 529 -16.25 -18.31 9.92
CA ILE A 529 -17.48 -18.58 10.70
C ILE A 529 -18.70 -18.87 9.79
N GLU A 530 -18.67 -18.41 8.55
CA GLU A 530 -19.75 -18.61 7.57
C GLU A 530 -19.52 -19.89 6.72
N GLY A 531 -18.47 -20.66 7.01
CA GLY A 531 -18.14 -21.94 6.36
C GLY A 531 -17.28 -21.82 5.10
N ASN A 532 -16.76 -20.62 4.76
CA ASN A 532 -15.98 -20.40 3.55
C ASN A 532 -14.48 -20.65 3.76
N GLU A 533 -13.77 -20.96 2.68
CA GLU A 533 -12.31 -21.02 2.67
C GLU A 533 -11.68 -19.62 2.82
N LEU A 534 -10.51 -19.58 3.46
CA LEU A 534 -9.68 -18.40 3.64
C LEU A 534 -8.39 -18.50 2.81
N PRO A 535 -7.82 -17.38 2.34
CA PRO A 535 -6.52 -17.38 1.67
C PRO A 535 -5.45 -18.07 2.51
N ARG A 536 -4.54 -18.80 1.85
CA ARG A 536 -3.50 -19.56 2.54
C ARG A 536 -2.58 -18.63 3.33
N LEU A 537 -2.24 -19.01 4.56
CA LEU A 537 -1.24 -18.31 5.39
C LEU A 537 -0.12 -19.28 5.73
N VAL A 538 1.12 -18.92 5.36
CA VAL A 538 2.32 -19.72 5.59
C VAL A 538 3.33 -18.90 6.39
N TYR A 539 3.69 -19.38 7.58
CA TYR A 539 4.86 -18.92 8.32
C TYR A 539 6.10 -19.64 7.79
N VAL A 540 7.18 -18.89 7.55
CA VAL A 540 8.47 -19.41 7.12
C VAL A 540 9.56 -18.76 7.98
N SER A 541 10.47 -19.56 8.52
CA SER A 541 11.76 -19.08 9.01
C SER A 541 12.86 -19.86 8.31
N ARG A 542 13.81 -19.16 7.68
CA ARG A 542 14.89 -19.77 6.89
C ARG A 542 15.94 -20.41 7.80
N GLU A 543 16.64 -21.43 7.32
CA GLU A 543 17.74 -22.00 8.10
C GLU A 543 18.88 -20.97 8.27
N LYS A 544 19.46 -20.96 9.47
CA LYS A 544 20.62 -20.13 9.82
C LYS A 544 21.62 -20.95 10.61
N ARG A 545 22.89 -20.91 10.20
CA ARG A 545 24.02 -21.60 10.82
C ARG A 545 25.20 -20.65 11.01
N PRO A 546 26.01 -20.81 12.07
CA PRO A 546 27.24 -20.03 12.23
C PRO A 546 28.18 -20.25 11.04
N GLY A 547 28.73 -19.17 10.48
CA GLY A 547 29.65 -19.20 9.34
C GLY A 547 29.00 -18.98 7.96
N PHE A 548 27.68 -19.08 7.83
CA PHE A 548 26.97 -18.78 6.58
C PHE A 548 26.51 -17.31 6.55
N GLU A 549 26.68 -16.63 5.42
CA GLU A 549 26.07 -15.31 5.21
C GLU A 549 24.59 -15.48 4.82
N HIS A 550 23.70 -14.72 5.47
CA HIS A 550 22.25 -14.83 5.27
C HIS A 550 21.63 -13.63 4.53
N HIS A 551 22.45 -12.67 4.08
CA HIS A 551 22.09 -11.53 3.22
C HIS A 551 20.83 -10.72 3.63
N LYS A 552 20.44 -10.74 4.91
CA LYS A 552 19.31 -9.97 5.49
C LYS A 552 18.01 -10.16 4.67
N LYS A 553 17.27 -9.08 4.41
CA LYS A 553 16.01 -9.09 3.66
C LYS A 553 16.14 -9.73 2.27
N ALA A 554 17.23 -9.48 1.53
CA ALA A 554 17.43 -10.10 0.22
C ALA A 554 17.50 -11.64 0.30
N GLY A 555 18.16 -12.18 1.32
CA GLY A 555 18.21 -13.62 1.61
C GLY A 555 16.88 -14.20 2.07
N ALA A 556 16.11 -13.48 2.89
CA ALA A 556 14.76 -13.87 3.28
C ALA A 556 13.80 -13.91 2.08
N MET A 557 13.85 -12.87 1.23
CA MET A 557 13.02 -12.77 0.02
C MET A 557 13.35 -13.86 -1.00
N ASN A 558 14.62 -14.20 -1.21
CA ASN A 558 15.00 -15.30 -2.11
C ASN A 558 14.56 -16.67 -1.58
N ALA A 559 14.67 -16.92 -0.27
CA ALA A 559 14.10 -18.12 0.35
C ALA A 559 12.57 -18.19 0.16
N LEU A 560 11.86 -17.07 0.35
CA LEU A 560 10.42 -16.98 0.06
C LEU A 560 10.09 -17.30 -1.41
N VAL A 561 10.84 -16.77 -2.38
CA VAL A 561 10.62 -17.10 -3.81
C VAL A 561 10.69 -18.61 -4.05
N ARG A 562 11.69 -19.29 -3.49
CA ARG A 562 11.92 -20.73 -3.68
C ARG A 562 10.83 -21.57 -3.01
N VAL A 563 10.58 -21.38 -1.72
CA VAL A 563 9.58 -22.17 -0.97
C VAL A 563 8.16 -21.99 -1.54
N SER A 564 7.84 -20.77 -1.97
CA SER A 564 6.58 -20.43 -2.61
C SER A 564 6.41 -21.11 -3.98
N ALA A 565 7.49 -21.36 -4.73
CA ALA A 565 7.43 -22.13 -5.98
C ALA A 565 7.12 -23.61 -5.75
N VAL A 566 7.42 -24.15 -4.57
CA VAL A 566 7.08 -25.54 -4.20
C VAL A 566 5.64 -25.62 -3.66
N ILE A 567 5.18 -24.61 -2.90
CA ILE A 567 3.91 -24.64 -2.16
C ILE A 567 2.69 -24.09 -2.94
N SER A 568 2.87 -23.16 -3.89
CA SER A 568 1.76 -22.55 -4.67
C SER A 568 2.10 -22.13 -6.10
N ASN A 569 3.36 -21.79 -6.37
CA ASN A 569 3.89 -21.37 -7.67
C ASN A 569 3.04 -20.31 -8.39
N ALA A 570 2.70 -19.19 -7.74
CA ALA A 570 2.00 -18.11 -8.43
C ALA A 570 2.91 -17.40 -9.45
N PRO A 571 2.43 -17.08 -10.67
CA PRO A 571 3.25 -16.38 -11.67
C PRO A 571 3.55 -14.91 -11.27
N TYR A 572 2.87 -14.38 -10.25
CA TYR A 572 3.03 -13.02 -9.73
C TYR A 572 3.29 -12.99 -8.23
N LEU A 573 4.22 -12.14 -7.79
CA LEU A 573 4.66 -12.03 -6.40
C LEU A 573 4.51 -10.58 -5.92
N LEU A 574 3.76 -10.32 -4.87
CA LEU A 574 3.65 -9.00 -4.24
C LEU A 574 4.53 -8.94 -2.99
N ASN A 575 5.53 -8.06 -2.98
CA ASN A 575 6.37 -7.79 -1.81
C ASN A 575 5.83 -6.60 -1.01
N VAL A 576 5.64 -6.79 0.30
CA VAL A 576 5.13 -5.78 1.26
C VAL A 576 5.94 -5.84 2.56
N ASP A 577 6.29 -4.68 3.11
CA ASP A 577 7.00 -4.58 4.39
C ASP A 577 6.01 -4.69 5.57
N CYS A 578 6.46 -5.18 6.72
CA CYS A 578 5.58 -5.46 7.87
C CYS A 578 4.81 -4.22 8.37
N ASP A 579 5.37 -3.03 8.21
CA ASP A 579 4.77 -1.72 8.54
C ASP A 579 3.78 -1.18 7.48
N HIS A 580 3.65 -1.85 6.33
CA HIS A 580 2.81 -1.44 5.20
C HIS A 580 1.58 -2.35 5.02
N TYR A 581 0.38 -1.78 5.13
CA TYR A 581 -0.88 -2.48 4.99
C TYR A 581 -1.62 -2.13 3.69
N ILE A 582 -2.54 -3.01 3.26
CA ILE A 582 -3.41 -2.79 2.09
C ILE A 582 -4.58 -1.87 2.47
N ASN A 583 -4.55 -0.65 1.94
CA ASN A 583 -5.56 0.39 2.18
C ASN A 583 -6.67 0.40 1.12
N ASN A 584 -6.36 0.08 -0.14
CA ASN A 584 -7.35 -0.14 -1.20
C ASN A 584 -7.46 -1.66 -1.46
N SER A 585 -8.61 -2.27 -1.19
CA SER A 585 -8.76 -3.73 -1.30
C SER A 585 -8.60 -4.24 -2.74
N LYS A 586 -8.64 -3.35 -3.74
CA LYS A 586 -8.58 -3.65 -5.18
C LYS A 586 -7.18 -3.54 -5.80
N ALA A 587 -6.14 -3.26 -5.00
CA ALA A 587 -4.78 -3.07 -5.48
C ALA A 587 -4.25 -4.26 -6.33
N LEU A 588 -4.59 -5.50 -5.96
CA LEU A 588 -4.25 -6.70 -6.73
C LEU A 588 -4.88 -6.70 -8.13
N ARG A 589 -6.18 -6.38 -8.21
CA ARG A 589 -6.93 -6.27 -9.48
C ARG A 589 -6.35 -5.15 -10.35
N GLU A 590 -5.98 -4.02 -9.75
CA GLU A 590 -5.32 -2.91 -10.46
C GLU A 590 -3.95 -3.30 -11.04
N ALA A 591 -3.16 -4.10 -10.34
CA ALA A 591 -1.90 -4.63 -10.87
C ALA A 591 -2.14 -5.60 -12.04
N MET A 592 -3.16 -6.46 -11.94
CA MET A 592 -3.51 -7.41 -13.00
C MET A 592 -4.02 -6.73 -14.29
N CYS A 593 -4.65 -5.55 -14.21
CA CYS A 593 -4.94 -4.71 -15.39
C CYS A 593 -3.70 -4.30 -16.21
N PHE A 594 -2.48 -4.42 -15.65
CA PHE A 594 -1.23 -4.25 -16.38
C PHE A 594 -0.55 -5.59 -16.70
N MET A 595 -0.50 -6.52 -15.74
CA MET A 595 0.23 -7.78 -15.88
C MET A 595 -0.46 -8.79 -16.81
N MET A 596 -1.80 -8.82 -16.82
CA MET A 596 -2.65 -9.70 -17.63
C MET A 596 -3.21 -9.00 -18.90
N ASP A 597 -2.65 -7.86 -19.32
CA ASP A 597 -2.97 -7.26 -20.62
C ASP A 597 -2.24 -8.04 -21.73
N PRO A 598 -2.95 -8.69 -22.69
CA PRO A 598 -2.30 -9.53 -23.70
C PRO A 598 -1.33 -8.77 -24.62
N SER A 599 -1.52 -7.45 -24.78
CA SER A 599 -0.76 -6.60 -25.70
C SER A 599 0.46 -5.94 -25.05
N LEU A 600 0.38 -5.62 -23.75
CA LEU A 600 1.41 -4.87 -23.02
C LEU A 600 2.03 -5.66 -21.85
N GLY A 601 1.26 -6.51 -21.18
CA GLY A 601 1.63 -7.19 -19.92
C GLY A 601 2.77 -8.19 -20.04
N LYS A 602 2.90 -8.86 -21.20
CA LYS A 602 3.98 -9.83 -21.47
C LYS A 602 5.40 -9.26 -21.36
N ARG A 603 5.59 -7.93 -21.40
CA ARG A 603 6.90 -7.28 -21.19
C ARG A 603 6.99 -6.50 -19.88
N VAL A 604 6.00 -6.62 -18.98
CA VAL A 604 6.04 -6.01 -17.66
C VAL A 604 6.72 -6.95 -16.68
N CYS A 605 7.79 -6.49 -16.02
CA CYS A 605 8.46 -7.21 -14.93
C CYS A 605 7.80 -6.93 -13.57
N TYR A 606 7.43 -5.67 -13.29
CA TYR A 606 6.73 -5.31 -12.06
C TYR A 606 5.82 -4.08 -12.18
N VAL A 607 4.82 -4.01 -11.30
CA VAL A 607 3.94 -2.87 -11.07
C VAL A 607 4.26 -2.29 -9.68
N GLN A 608 4.85 -1.10 -9.65
CA GLN A 608 5.15 -0.35 -8.43
C GLN A 608 4.00 0.59 -8.10
N PHE A 609 3.60 0.64 -6.83
CA PHE A 609 2.65 1.62 -6.30
C PHE A 609 3.38 2.70 -5.48
N PRO A 610 2.81 3.92 -5.33
CA PRO A 610 3.35 4.94 -4.44
C PRO A 610 3.25 4.50 -2.98
N GLN A 611 4.35 4.55 -2.25
CA GLN A 611 4.31 4.53 -0.79
C GLN A 611 3.66 5.81 -0.28
N ARG A 612 2.86 5.70 0.77
CA ARG A 612 2.20 6.80 1.49
C ARG A 612 2.20 6.43 2.95
N PHE A 613 2.40 7.40 3.83
CA PHE A 613 2.44 7.13 5.27
C PHE A 613 1.30 7.83 6.01
N ASP A 614 0.85 7.20 7.09
CA ASP A 614 -0.06 7.78 8.09
C ASP A 614 0.72 8.48 9.21
N GLY A 615 0.01 9.11 10.14
CA GLY A 615 0.60 9.78 11.32
C GLY A 615 1.35 11.09 11.05
N ILE A 616 1.40 11.57 9.81
CA ILE A 616 2.19 12.74 9.41
C ILE A 616 1.45 14.05 9.76
N ASP A 617 2.07 14.86 10.62
CA ASP A 617 1.57 16.18 11.02
C ASP A 617 1.26 17.13 9.84
N ARG A 618 0.41 18.13 10.10
CA ARG A 618 0.02 19.18 9.15
C ARG A 618 1.22 19.96 8.60
N HIS A 619 2.28 20.17 9.39
CA HIS A 619 3.48 20.93 8.97
C HIS A 619 4.53 20.07 8.23
N ASP A 620 4.52 18.74 8.40
CA ASP A 620 5.47 17.77 7.80
C ASP A 620 6.93 18.28 7.75
N ARG A 621 7.45 18.79 8.88
CA ARG A 621 8.79 19.43 8.98
C ARG A 621 9.93 18.51 8.55
N TYR A 622 9.76 17.19 8.65
CA TYR A 622 10.75 16.18 8.23
C TYR A 622 10.58 15.72 6.77
N SER A 623 9.59 16.25 6.06
CA SER A 623 9.26 15.94 4.66
C SER A 623 9.04 14.45 4.38
N ASN A 624 8.46 13.75 5.36
CA ASN A 624 8.32 12.29 5.35
C ASN A 624 7.38 11.79 4.23
N ARG A 625 6.52 12.66 3.67
CA ARG A 625 5.67 12.32 2.52
C ARG A 625 6.42 12.06 1.22
N ASN A 626 7.67 12.55 1.08
CA ASN A 626 8.54 12.44 -0.11
C ASN A 626 7.80 12.61 -1.47
N ILE A 627 6.90 13.60 -1.54
CA ILE A 627 5.99 13.78 -2.70
C ILE A 627 6.73 14.10 -4.01
N VAL A 628 7.91 14.72 -3.96
CA VAL A 628 8.69 15.03 -5.17
C VAL A 628 9.14 13.74 -5.86
N PHE A 629 9.61 12.76 -5.09
CA PHE A 629 10.03 11.46 -5.61
C PHE A 629 8.83 10.67 -6.15
N PHE A 630 7.78 10.49 -5.34
CA PHE A 630 6.65 9.65 -5.70
C PHE A 630 5.66 10.27 -6.70
N ASP A 631 5.44 11.59 -6.71
CA ASP A 631 4.47 12.23 -7.62
C ASP A 631 5.09 12.97 -8.81
N ILE A 632 6.40 13.24 -8.82
CA ILE A 632 7.09 13.88 -9.95
C ILE A 632 8.08 12.90 -10.60
N ASN A 633 9.10 12.43 -9.88
CA ASN A 633 10.16 11.61 -10.48
C ASN A 633 9.64 10.30 -11.07
N MET A 634 8.93 9.49 -10.27
CA MET A 634 8.41 8.18 -10.73
C MET A 634 7.44 8.29 -11.92
N ARG A 635 6.71 9.40 -12.05
CA ARG A 635 5.83 9.67 -13.20
C ARG A 635 6.60 10.01 -14.49
N GLY A 636 7.82 10.57 -14.37
CA GLY A 636 8.75 10.75 -15.47
C GLY A 636 9.29 9.42 -16.00
N LEU A 637 9.80 8.58 -15.08
CA LEU A 637 10.37 7.26 -15.41
C LEU A 637 9.33 6.32 -16.04
N ASP A 638 8.09 6.34 -15.58
CA ASP A 638 6.97 5.57 -16.17
C ASP A 638 6.74 5.85 -17.67
N GLY A 639 7.10 7.04 -18.13
CA GLY A 639 7.07 7.40 -19.53
C GLY A 639 8.19 6.78 -20.38
N ILE A 640 9.36 6.54 -19.77
CA ILE A 640 10.59 6.06 -20.38
C ILE A 640 10.61 4.51 -20.39
N GLN A 641 11.07 3.84 -19.33
CA GLN A 641 11.10 2.38 -19.19
C GLN A 641 10.30 1.89 -17.97
N GLY A 642 10.08 2.72 -16.98
CA GLY A 642 9.25 2.42 -15.80
C GLY A 642 9.89 2.91 -14.49
N PRO A 643 9.13 2.97 -13.38
CA PRO A 643 9.69 3.34 -12.07
C PRO A 643 10.74 2.33 -11.60
N ILE A 644 11.71 2.79 -10.80
CA ILE A 644 12.60 1.90 -10.05
C ILE A 644 11.82 1.17 -8.95
N TYR A 645 12.30 0.01 -8.51
CA TYR A 645 11.77 -0.68 -7.33
C TYR A 645 12.32 0.00 -6.07
N VAL A 646 11.49 0.07 -5.02
CA VAL A 646 11.70 0.89 -3.81
C VAL A 646 11.36 0.13 -2.52
N GLY A 647 11.64 -1.18 -2.48
CA GLY A 647 11.60 -1.99 -1.27
C GLY A 647 10.22 -2.53 -0.83
N THR A 648 9.11 -1.86 -1.13
CA THR A 648 7.73 -2.28 -0.74
C THR A 648 6.65 -1.84 -1.74
N GLY A 649 5.48 -2.49 -1.72
CA GLY A 649 4.30 -2.14 -2.50
C GLY A 649 4.43 -2.44 -4.01
N CYS A 650 5.03 -3.59 -4.36
CA CYS A 650 5.41 -3.91 -5.72
C CYS A 650 5.02 -5.34 -6.14
N VAL A 651 4.28 -5.47 -7.25
CA VAL A 651 3.85 -6.76 -7.82
C VAL A 651 4.79 -7.16 -8.96
N PHE A 652 5.64 -8.15 -8.74
CA PHE A 652 6.59 -8.73 -9.69
C PHE A 652 5.99 -9.88 -10.51
N ARG A 653 6.61 -10.18 -11.65
CA ARG A 653 6.46 -11.42 -12.43
C ARG A 653 7.56 -12.39 -12.01
N ARG A 654 7.19 -13.59 -11.52
CA ARG A 654 8.13 -14.63 -11.04
C ARG A 654 9.25 -14.93 -12.04
N GLN A 655 8.89 -15.14 -13.32
CA GLN A 655 9.84 -15.39 -14.40
C GLN A 655 10.85 -14.25 -14.65
N ALA A 656 10.52 -13.00 -14.31
CA ALA A 656 11.45 -11.88 -14.43
C ALA A 656 12.45 -11.80 -13.25
N LEU A 657 12.09 -12.33 -12.08
CA LEU A 657 13.00 -12.53 -10.94
C LEU A 657 13.91 -13.75 -11.14
N TYR A 658 13.46 -14.76 -11.88
CA TYR A 658 14.28 -15.89 -12.34
C TYR A 658 15.36 -15.53 -13.38
N GLY A 659 15.61 -14.24 -13.64
CA GLY A 659 16.69 -13.79 -14.53
C GLY A 659 16.51 -14.23 -15.99
N TYR A 660 15.27 -14.36 -16.47
CA TYR A 660 14.99 -14.53 -17.91
C TYR A 660 14.89 -13.17 -18.61
N ASP A 661 15.29 -13.11 -19.89
CA ASP A 661 15.19 -11.90 -20.70
C ASP A 661 13.74 -11.54 -21.06
N ALA A 662 13.47 -10.23 -21.23
CA ALA A 662 12.14 -9.76 -21.57
C ALA A 662 11.73 -10.14 -23.02
N PRO A 663 10.54 -10.75 -23.23
CA PRO A 663 10.13 -11.28 -24.53
C PRO A 663 10.38 -10.36 -25.71
N VAL A 664 11.10 -10.88 -26.71
CA VAL A 664 11.53 -10.12 -27.89
C VAL A 664 10.31 -9.72 -28.72
N LYS A 665 10.24 -8.45 -29.14
CA LYS A 665 9.24 -8.02 -30.12
C LYS A 665 9.50 -8.72 -31.45
N LYS A 666 8.69 -9.74 -31.79
CA LYS A 666 8.48 -10.15 -33.19
C LYS A 666 8.05 -8.88 -33.95
N LYS A 667 8.92 -8.34 -34.80
CA LYS A 667 8.55 -7.23 -35.69
C LYS A 667 7.47 -7.78 -36.64
N PRO A 668 6.38 -7.05 -36.91
CA PRO A 668 5.50 -7.44 -38.01
C PRO A 668 6.34 -7.50 -39.30
N PRO A 669 6.10 -8.46 -40.20
CA PRO A 669 6.77 -8.47 -41.51
C PRO A 669 6.51 -7.11 -42.17
N GLY A 670 7.58 -6.40 -42.50
CA GLY A 670 7.46 -5.05 -43.03
C GLY A 670 6.72 -5.09 -44.36
N LYS A 671 5.54 -4.44 -44.42
CA LYS A 671 4.76 -4.36 -45.67
C LYS A 671 5.63 -3.75 -46.76
N THR A 672 6.04 -4.58 -47.71
CA THR A 672 6.78 -4.15 -48.89
C THR A 672 5.83 -3.41 -49.82
N CYS A 673 5.84 -2.07 -49.76
CA CYS A 673 5.11 -1.27 -50.73
C CYS A 673 5.69 -1.51 -52.13
N ASN A 674 4.90 -2.12 -53.01
CA ASN A 674 5.17 -2.15 -54.45
C ASN A 674 4.92 -0.75 -55.04
N CYS A 675 5.86 0.16 -54.85
CA CYS A 675 5.91 1.45 -55.54
C CYS A 675 6.98 1.37 -56.65
N PRO A 676 6.68 1.81 -57.89
CA PRO A 676 7.66 1.78 -58.98
C PRO A 676 8.88 2.68 -58.70
N ARG A 677 10.00 2.28 -59.29
CA ARG A 677 11.35 2.54 -58.76
C ARG A 677 11.97 3.88 -59.20
N CYS A 678 11.38 5.02 -58.85
CA CYS A 678 11.95 6.33 -59.24
C CYS A 678 11.63 7.56 -58.36
N CYS A 679 11.75 7.53 -57.02
CA CYS A 679 11.70 8.78 -56.22
C CYS A 679 12.38 8.81 -54.82
N CYS A 680 13.25 7.85 -54.45
CA CYS A 680 13.85 7.80 -53.10
C CYS A 680 15.39 7.68 -53.08
N LEU A 681 16.07 8.67 -53.67
CA LEU A 681 17.52 8.87 -53.51
C LEU A 681 17.82 9.54 -52.15
N CYS A 682 17.91 8.77 -51.05
CA CYS A 682 18.67 9.13 -49.83
C CYS A 682 18.59 8.06 -48.71
N CYS A 683 19.36 6.96 -48.80
CA CYS A 683 19.87 6.18 -47.66
C CYS A 683 20.89 5.14 -48.13
N GLY A 684 22.04 5.02 -47.45
CA GLY A 684 23.22 4.35 -48.00
C GLY A 684 23.41 2.86 -47.66
N SER A 685 24.08 2.17 -48.59
CA SER A 685 25.16 1.18 -48.34
C SER A 685 24.96 0.08 -47.30
N ARG A 686 24.45 -1.09 -47.72
CA ARG A 686 24.67 -2.38 -47.03
C ARG A 686 25.83 -3.15 -47.68
N LYS A 687 26.94 -3.34 -46.95
CA LYS A 687 27.99 -4.32 -47.34
C LYS A 687 27.54 -5.72 -46.93
N GLY A 688 27.49 -6.66 -47.89
CA GLY A 688 27.25 -8.08 -47.61
C GLY A 688 28.54 -8.82 -47.22
N LYS A 689 28.44 -9.84 -46.37
CA LYS A 689 29.47 -10.88 -46.20
C LYS A 689 28.94 -12.21 -46.74
N LYS A 690 29.77 -12.92 -47.51
CA LYS A 690 29.44 -14.23 -48.08
C LYS A 690 29.53 -15.32 -46.99
N VAL A 691 28.55 -16.23 -46.96
CA VAL A 691 28.67 -17.52 -46.26
C VAL A 691 29.44 -18.49 -47.16
N LYS A 692 30.32 -19.31 -46.57
CA LYS A 692 30.87 -20.51 -47.22
C LYS A 692 30.31 -21.74 -46.50
N GLN A 693 29.79 -22.69 -47.26
CA GLN A 693 29.55 -24.06 -46.75
C GLN A 693 30.88 -24.77 -46.51
N ARG A 694 30.88 -25.75 -45.61
CA ARG A 694 31.81 -26.89 -45.63
C ARG A 694 31.16 -28.09 -44.97
N ASP A 695 31.54 -29.28 -45.42
CA ASP A 695 30.70 -30.48 -45.36
C ASP A 695 30.71 -31.24 -44.03
N GLN A 696 29.68 -32.06 -43.84
CA GLN A 696 29.61 -33.04 -42.77
C GLN A 696 30.67 -34.14 -42.94
N LYS A 697 31.20 -34.65 -41.82
CA LYS A 697 31.79 -36.00 -41.79
C LYS A 697 31.40 -36.73 -40.51
N LYS A 698 30.61 -37.80 -40.67
CA LYS A 698 30.17 -38.67 -39.57
C LYS A 698 31.36 -39.44 -38.97
N LYS A 699 31.40 -39.58 -37.66
CA LYS A 699 32.07 -40.69 -36.95
C LYS A 699 31.15 -41.21 -35.84
N LYS A 700 31.28 -42.47 -35.47
CA LYS A 700 30.28 -43.24 -34.71
C LYS A 700 30.87 -43.76 -33.40
N MET A 701 30.03 -43.89 -32.36
CA MET A 701 30.29 -44.61 -31.09
C MET A 701 31.34 -43.92 -30.17
N LYS A 702 31.33 -44.14 -28.85
CA LYS A 702 30.86 -45.32 -28.09
C LYS A 702 30.08 -44.94 -26.82
N HIS A 703 29.15 -45.81 -26.43
CA HIS A 703 28.40 -45.76 -25.17
C HIS A 703 29.24 -46.37 -24.03
N ARG A 704 29.06 -45.89 -22.79
CA ARG A 704 29.36 -46.64 -21.55
C ARG A 704 28.50 -46.07 -20.41
N GLU A 705 28.09 -46.93 -19.49
CA GLU A 705 27.04 -46.68 -18.52
C GLU A 705 27.51 -45.92 -17.27
N SER A 706 26.61 -45.08 -16.74
CA SER A 706 26.48 -44.77 -15.32
C SER A 706 24.99 -44.71 -14.94
N SER A 707 24.23 -45.72 -15.38
CA SER A 707 22.80 -45.84 -15.09
C SER A 707 22.56 -46.02 -13.59
N ASN A 708 21.83 -45.07 -12.98
CA ASN A 708 20.96 -45.29 -11.81
C ASN A 708 20.14 -44.04 -11.41
N GLN A 709 20.51 -42.83 -11.84
CA GLN A 709 19.69 -41.61 -11.63
C GLN A 709 18.67 -41.34 -12.76
N ILE A 710 18.82 -41.98 -13.92
CA ILE A 710 18.02 -41.68 -15.13
C ILE A 710 16.52 -42.02 -14.96
N TYR A 711 16.21 -43.09 -14.22
CA TYR A 711 14.85 -43.63 -14.12
C TYR A 711 13.84 -42.68 -13.46
N ALA A 712 14.30 -41.79 -12.58
CA ALA A 712 13.45 -40.79 -11.92
C ALA A 712 13.04 -39.65 -12.87
N LEU A 713 13.89 -39.29 -13.84
CA LEU A 713 13.61 -38.21 -14.80
C LEU A 713 12.79 -38.70 -16.00
N GLU A 714 13.08 -39.89 -16.54
CA GLU A 714 12.32 -40.44 -17.67
C GLU A 714 10.86 -40.73 -17.30
N THR A 715 10.59 -41.17 -16.06
CA THR A 715 9.22 -41.45 -15.59
C THR A 715 8.35 -40.18 -15.61
N ILE A 716 8.90 -39.01 -15.24
CA ILE A 716 8.19 -37.73 -15.24
C ILE A 716 8.14 -37.12 -16.66
N GLN A 717 9.19 -37.30 -17.47
CA GLN A 717 9.19 -36.83 -18.86
C GLN A 717 8.23 -37.60 -19.79
N GLY A 718 7.83 -38.83 -19.42
CA GLY A 718 6.94 -39.68 -20.22
C GLY A 718 5.56 -39.08 -20.51
N GLY A 719 5.01 -38.27 -19.61
CA GLY A 719 3.68 -37.67 -19.76
C GLY A 719 3.63 -36.31 -20.47
N ILE A 720 4.72 -35.54 -20.46
CA ILE A 720 4.68 -34.10 -20.77
C ILE A 720 4.95 -33.83 -22.25
N LYS A 721 3.95 -34.09 -23.10
CA LYS A 721 3.96 -33.73 -24.55
C LYS A 721 3.12 -32.50 -24.87
N GLY A 722 3.32 -31.43 -24.10
CA GLY A 722 2.74 -30.11 -24.37
C GLY A 722 3.47 -29.00 -23.62
N ILE A 723 3.50 -27.80 -24.21
CA ILE A 723 4.03 -26.56 -23.60
C ILE A 723 5.53 -26.62 -23.20
N TYR A 724 6.41 -26.66 -24.20
CA TYR A 724 7.83 -26.30 -24.03
C TYR A 724 8.17 -25.01 -24.78
N THR A 725 8.75 -24.04 -24.07
CA THR A 725 9.25 -22.79 -24.66
C THR A 725 10.55 -23.06 -25.46
N GLU A 726 10.71 -22.44 -26.65
CA GLU A 726 11.88 -22.58 -27.56
C GLU A 726 13.25 -22.19 -26.94
N GLN A 727 13.26 -21.78 -25.68
CA GLN A 727 14.39 -21.28 -24.92
C GLN A 727 14.79 -22.24 -23.78
N ALA A 728 13.87 -23.10 -23.31
CA ALA A 728 14.18 -24.19 -22.37
C ALA A 728 14.81 -25.39 -23.09
N SER A 729 14.37 -25.67 -24.33
CA SER A 729 14.87 -26.78 -25.18
C SER A 729 16.30 -26.62 -25.72
N LYS A 730 17.11 -25.76 -25.09
CA LYS A 730 18.50 -25.43 -25.48
C LYS A 730 19.47 -25.37 -24.29
N THR A 731 18.96 -25.40 -23.06
CA THR A 731 19.76 -25.35 -21.83
C THR A 731 19.99 -26.76 -21.33
N SER A 732 21.20 -27.10 -20.89
CA SER A 732 21.48 -28.40 -20.28
C SER A 732 20.90 -28.51 -18.86
N PRO A 733 20.61 -29.73 -18.35
CA PRO A 733 20.21 -29.92 -16.95
C PRO A 733 21.22 -29.32 -15.97
N ASP A 734 22.51 -29.55 -16.20
CA ASP A 734 23.65 -29.04 -15.44
C ASP A 734 23.64 -27.50 -15.31
N GLU A 735 23.25 -26.79 -16.38
CA GLU A 735 23.09 -25.33 -16.38
C GLU A 735 21.85 -24.87 -15.61
N LEU A 736 20.77 -25.65 -15.58
CA LEU A 736 19.59 -25.36 -14.78
C LEU A 736 19.85 -25.61 -13.29
N GLU A 737 20.49 -26.72 -12.93
CA GLU A 737 20.92 -27.00 -11.55
C GLU A 737 21.88 -25.94 -11.02
N LYS A 738 22.86 -25.54 -11.83
CA LYS A 738 23.77 -24.42 -11.47
C LYS A 738 23.01 -23.11 -11.30
N LYS A 739 22.03 -22.80 -12.15
CA LYS A 739 21.29 -21.54 -12.08
C LYS A 739 20.31 -21.50 -10.90
N PHE A 740 19.61 -22.60 -10.61
CA PHE A 740 18.44 -22.63 -9.73
C PHE A 740 18.64 -23.45 -8.44
N GLY A 741 19.71 -24.22 -8.32
CA GLY A 741 19.99 -25.13 -7.21
C GLY A 741 19.54 -26.57 -7.49
N GLN A 742 19.80 -27.48 -6.54
CA GLN A 742 19.73 -28.93 -6.75
C GLN A 742 18.31 -29.53 -6.68
N SER A 743 17.27 -28.75 -6.36
CA SER A 743 15.89 -29.26 -6.22
C SER A 743 15.26 -29.54 -7.60
N PRO A 744 14.97 -30.80 -7.97
CA PRO A 744 14.34 -31.11 -9.26
C PRO A 744 12.89 -30.60 -9.32
N VAL A 745 12.19 -30.60 -8.18
CA VAL A 745 10.81 -30.07 -8.07
C VAL A 745 10.80 -28.56 -8.28
N PHE A 746 11.77 -27.83 -7.70
CA PHE A 746 11.91 -26.40 -7.93
C PHE A 746 12.22 -26.09 -9.39
N ILE A 747 13.18 -26.81 -10.00
CA ILE A 747 13.50 -26.64 -11.43
C ILE A 747 12.25 -26.88 -12.30
N ALA A 748 11.54 -27.99 -12.10
CA ALA A 748 10.31 -28.30 -12.85
C ALA A 748 9.24 -27.21 -12.67
N SER A 749 9.03 -26.75 -11.43
CA SER A 749 8.13 -25.63 -11.10
C SER A 749 8.52 -24.32 -11.80
N THR A 750 9.82 -24.03 -11.97
CA THR A 750 10.28 -22.81 -12.67
C THR A 750 9.99 -22.82 -14.17
N LEU A 751 9.80 -23.99 -14.79
CA LEU A 751 9.54 -24.12 -16.23
C LEU A 751 8.07 -23.83 -16.59
N LEU A 752 7.15 -23.82 -15.61
CA LEU A 752 5.74 -23.52 -15.81
C LEU A 752 5.50 -22.00 -15.93
N GLU A 753 5.44 -21.46 -17.16
CA GLU A 753 5.23 -20.02 -17.40
C GLU A 753 3.93 -19.46 -16.77
N ASN A 754 2.89 -20.29 -16.67
CA ASN A 754 1.59 -19.92 -16.08
C ASN A 754 1.52 -20.15 -14.56
N GLY A 755 2.54 -20.76 -13.95
CA GLY A 755 2.51 -21.21 -12.55
C GLY A 755 1.73 -22.51 -12.34
N GLY A 756 1.42 -22.81 -11.07
CA GLY A 756 0.78 -24.05 -10.63
C GLY A 756 1.76 -25.15 -10.17
N ILE A 757 1.22 -26.17 -9.49
CA ILE A 757 1.96 -27.33 -8.99
C ILE A 757 1.74 -28.50 -9.97
N PRO A 758 2.77 -29.30 -10.33
CA PRO A 758 2.56 -30.52 -11.11
C PRO A 758 1.70 -31.55 -10.37
N ASP A 759 0.73 -32.17 -11.06
CA ASP A 759 -0.29 -33.05 -10.48
C ASP A 759 0.26 -34.33 -9.79
N GLU A 760 1.52 -34.69 -10.02
CA GLU A 760 2.16 -35.89 -9.46
C GLU A 760 2.71 -35.71 -8.04
N ALA A 761 2.77 -34.47 -7.53
CA ALA A 761 3.49 -34.16 -6.29
C ALA A 761 2.66 -34.39 -5.01
N ARG A 762 3.02 -35.41 -4.21
CA ARG A 762 2.35 -35.67 -2.92
C ARG A 762 2.66 -34.53 -1.90
N PRO A 763 1.69 -34.11 -1.06
CA PRO A 763 1.90 -33.04 -0.07
C PRO A 763 3.07 -33.25 0.89
N ALA A 764 3.32 -34.49 1.33
CA ALA A 764 4.43 -34.80 2.24
C ALA A 764 5.81 -34.63 1.57
N SER A 765 5.95 -35.02 0.30
CA SER A 765 7.19 -34.77 -0.47
C SER A 765 7.38 -33.28 -0.73
N LEU A 766 6.30 -32.53 -1.02
CA LEU A 766 6.36 -31.08 -1.18
C LEU A 766 6.85 -30.37 0.09
N LEU A 767 6.49 -30.84 1.30
CA LEU A 767 6.97 -30.24 2.54
C LEU A 767 8.47 -30.49 2.79
N ASN A 768 8.96 -31.72 2.59
CA ASN A 768 10.38 -32.02 2.71
C ASN A 768 11.22 -31.20 1.72
N GLU A 769 10.77 -31.11 0.47
CA GLU A 769 11.42 -30.32 -0.58
C GLU A 769 11.37 -28.81 -0.27
N ALA A 770 10.25 -28.33 0.28
CA ALA A 770 10.10 -26.94 0.72
C ALA A 770 11.08 -26.58 1.84
N ILE A 771 11.38 -27.52 2.75
CA ILE A 771 12.43 -27.36 3.78
C ILE A 771 13.82 -27.34 3.12
N GLN A 772 14.10 -28.25 2.18
CA GLN A 772 15.39 -28.29 1.47
C GLN A 772 15.70 -26.98 0.73
N VAL A 773 14.72 -26.36 0.06
CA VAL A 773 14.96 -25.10 -0.67
C VAL A 773 15.12 -23.87 0.23
N ILE A 774 14.90 -23.97 1.54
CA ILE A 774 15.19 -22.90 2.53
C ILE A 774 16.40 -23.20 3.42
N SER A 775 17.18 -24.24 3.11
CA SER A 775 18.45 -24.52 3.81
C SER A 775 19.48 -23.40 3.59
N CYS A 776 20.46 -23.30 4.49
CA CYS A 776 21.44 -22.21 4.45
C CYS A 776 22.50 -22.38 3.34
N ASP A 777 22.72 -23.61 2.88
CA ASP A 777 23.68 -23.99 1.85
C ASP A 777 23.06 -24.11 0.44
N TYR A 778 21.73 -24.04 0.29
CA TYR A 778 21.05 -24.15 -1.01
C TYR A 778 21.55 -23.12 -2.05
N GLU A 779 22.02 -21.97 -1.60
CA GLU A 779 22.51 -20.87 -2.45
C GLU A 779 23.99 -21.05 -2.85
N ASP A 780 24.73 -21.96 -2.21
CA ASP A 780 26.15 -22.19 -2.50
C ASP A 780 26.37 -22.72 -3.92
N LYS A 781 27.38 -22.14 -4.58
CA LYS A 781 27.76 -22.42 -5.98
C LYS A 781 26.68 -22.12 -7.04
N THR A 782 25.46 -21.72 -6.63
CA THR A 782 24.38 -21.33 -7.54
C THR A 782 24.49 -19.87 -8.02
N ASP A 783 23.64 -19.46 -8.98
CA ASP A 783 23.53 -18.06 -9.43
C ASP A 783 22.54 -17.20 -8.61
N TRP A 784 21.94 -17.75 -7.53
CA TRP A 784 21.11 -16.98 -6.58
C TRP A 784 21.87 -15.80 -5.99
N GLY A 785 21.18 -14.66 -5.85
CA GLY A 785 21.72 -13.40 -5.36
C GLY A 785 22.70 -12.69 -6.30
N LYS A 786 23.23 -13.38 -7.32
CA LYS A 786 24.24 -12.86 -8.25
C LYS A 786 23.60 -12.44 -9.57
N GLU A 787 22.77 -13.32 -10.13
CA GLU A 787 22.07 -13.14 -11.40
C GLU A 787 20.58 -13.53 -11.30
N VAL A 788 20.17 -14.23 -10.23
CA VAL A 788 18.79 -14.71 -9.97
C VAL A 788 18.27 -14.18 -8.62
N GLY A 789 17.00 -13.74 -8.59
CA GLY A 789 16.32 -13.24 -7.39
C GLY A 789 16.57 -11.76 -7.08
N TRP A 790 16.40 -11.39 -5.80
CA TRP A 790 16.92 -10.15 -5.22
C TRP A 790 18.45 -10.23 -5.19
N ILE A 791 19.12 -9.15 -5.63
CA ILE A 791 20.58 -9.13 -5.85
C ILE A 791 21.32 -8.73 -4.57
N TYR A 792 22.37 -9.47 -4.23
CA TYR A 792 23.17 -9.30 -3.01
C TYR A 792 24.31 -8.28 -3.19
N GLY A 793 24.96 -7.91 -2.08
CA GLY A 793 26.14 -7.04 -2.08
C GLY A 793 25.88 -5.54 -1.93
N SER A 794 24.65 -5.14 -1.56
CA SER A 794 24.35 -3.76 -1.14
C SER A 794 23.23 -3.72 -0.09
N VAL A 795 23.22 -2.68 0.75
CA VAL A 795 22.16 -2.30 1.69
C VAL A 795 20.92 -1.71 1.01
N THR A 796 20.97 -1.45 -0.30
CA THR A 796 19.80 -1.12 -1.14
C THR A 796 19.67 -2.12 -2.30
N GLU A 797 19.30 -3.36 -1.96
CA GLU A 797 19.08 -4.44 -2.92
C GLU A 797 17.92 -4.14 -3.89
N ASP A 798 17.02 -3.24 -3.52
CA ASP A 798 15.80 -2.91 -4.24
C ASP A 798 16.08 -2.15 -5.56
N ILE A 799 16.83 -1.05 -5.48
CA ILE A 799 17.25 -0.28 -6.65
C ILE A 799 18.13 -1.14 -7.57
N LEU A 800 19.02 -1.95 -6.99
CA LEU A 800 19.92 -2.85 -7.71
C LEU A 800 19.15 -3.95 -8.46
N THR A 801 18.18 -4.58 -7.83
CA THR A 801 17.33 -5.62 -8.44
C THR A 801 16.47 -5.03 -9.58
N GLY A 802 15.86 -3.86 -9.37
CA GLY A 802 15.11 -3.15 -10.41
C GLY A 802 15.98 -2.77 -11.63
N PHE A 803 17.17 -2.23 -11.37
CA PHE A 803 18.18 -1.91 -12.39
C PHE A 803 18.59 -3.13 -13.21
N LYS A 804 18.88 -4.26 -12.54
CA LYS A 804 19.22 -5.54 -13.16
C LYS A 804 18.12 -6.02 -14.10
N MET A 805 16.86 -6.04 -13.64
CA MET A 805 15.70 -6.40 -14.48
C MET A 805 15.55 -5.47 -15.71
N HIS A 806 15.75 -4.16 -15.55
CA HIS A 806 15.69 -3.21 -16.67
C HIS A 806 16.85 -3.39 -17.67
N CYS A 807 18.02 -3.85 -17.24
CA CYS A 807 19.12 -4.24 -18.14
C CYS A 807 18.76 -5.45 -19.02
N HIS A 808 17.97 -6.41 -18.51
CA HIS A 808 17.36 -7.52 -19.27
C HIS A 808 16.18 -7.08 -20.18
N GLY A 809 16.02 -5.78 -20.43
CA GLY A 809 15.06 -5.23 -21.40
C GLY A 809 13.60 -5.28 -20.97
N TRP A 810 13.34 -5.61 -19.70
CA TRP A 810 12.02 -5.54 -19.08
C TRP A 810 11.58 -4.09 -18.90
N ARG A 811 10.27 -3.92 -18.69
CA ARG A 811 9.61 -2.64 -18.45
C ARG A 811 8.86 -2.72 -17.12
N SER A 812 8.93 -1.71 -16.26
CA SER A 812 8.02 -1.62 -15.11
C SER A 812 6.87 -0.65 -15.38
N VAL A 813 5.92 -0.61 -14.45
CA VAL A 813 4.73 0.23 -14.50
C VAL A 813 4.52 0.93 -13.17
N TYR A 814 4.22 2.23 -13.21
CA TYR A 814 3.78 2.97 -12.03
C TYR A 814 2.24 3.07 -12.01
N CYS A 815 1.63 2.59 -10.93
CA CYS A 815 0.17 2.67 -10.71
C CYS A 815 -0.15 3.65 -9.58
N ILE A 816 -0.97 4.68 -9.85
CA ILE A 816 -1.42 5.66 -8.85
C ILE A 816 -2.96 5.63 -8.80
N PRO A 817 -3.56 4.76 -7.97
CA PRO A 817 -5.00 4.74 -7.76
C PRO A 817 -5.52 5.97 -7.00
N LYS A 818 -6.84 6.19 -7.10
CA LYS A 818 -7.54 7.31 -6.44
C LYS A 818 -7.47 7.23 -4.92
N ARG A 819 -7.54 6.01 -4.37
CA ARG A 819 -7.24 5.66 -2.98
C ARG A 819 -5.84 5.04 -2.96
N PRO A 820 -4.88 5.49 -2.14
CA PRO A 820 -3.55 4.87 -2.05
C PRO A 820 -3.66 3.36 -1.85
N ALA A 821 -2.94 2.58 -2.67
CA ALA A 821 -2.99 1.11 -2.63
C ALA A 821 -2.50 0.57 -1.29
N PHE A 822 -1.28 0.96 -0.94
CA PHE A 822 -0.59 0.64 0.29
C PHE A 822 -0.46 1.89 1.14
N LYS A 823 -0.41 1.71 2.45
CA LYS A 823 -0.06 2.74 3.43
C LYS A 823 0.80 2.13 4.52
N GLY A 824 1.71 2.91 5.12
CA GLY A 824 2.50 2.45 6.26
C GLY A 824 2.74 3.52 7.32
N SER A 825 3.53 3.18 8.33
CA SER A 825 3.93 4.10 9.40
C SER A 825 5.19 4.88 9.01
N ALA A 826 5.18 6.21 9.05
CA ALA A 826 6.41 6.99 8.87
C ALA A 826 7.25 6.98 10.15
N PRO A 827 8.60 7.02 10.07
CA PRO A 827 9.45 7.32 11.21
C PRO A 827 9.12 8.70 11.78
N ILE A 828 8.59 8.74 13.01
CA ILE A 828 8.15 9.98 13.67
C ILE A 828 9.35 10.81 14.16
N ASN A 829 10.41 10.13 14.60
CA ASN A 829 11.61 10.78 15.14
C ASN A 829 12.62 11.15 14.06
N LEU A 830 13.33 12.26 14.28
CA LEU A 830 14.40 12.71 13.38
C LEU A 830 15.59 11.73 13.34
N SER A 831 15.92 11.08 14.47
CA SER A 831 17.01 10.09 14.53
C SER A 831 16.78 8.93 13.54
N ASP A 832 15.61 8.30 13.61
CA ASP A 832 15.25 7.16 12.77
C ASP A 832 15.22 7.56 11.29
N ARG A 833 14.72 8.77 11.01
CA ARG A 833 14.70 9.35 9.66
C ARG A 833 16.10 9.62 9.11
N LEU A 834 17.03 10.12 9.93
CA LEU A 834 18.43 10.33 9.54
C LEU A 834 19.14 9.00 9.29
N HIS A 835 18.99 8.01 10.18
CA HIS A 835 19.52 6.65 9.97
C HIS A 835 18.96 5.98 8.71
N GLN A 836 17.69 6.20 8.38
CA GLN A 836 17.08 5.72 7.13
C GLN A 836 17.73 6.35 5.88
N VAL A 837 17.91 7.68 5.86
CA VAL A 837 18.58 8.38 4.75
C VAL A 837 20.06 7.97 4.64
N LEU A 838 20.74 7.77 5.77
CA LEU A 838 22.12 7.30 5.81
C LEU A 838 22.27 5.92 5.18
N ARG A 839 21.35 4.98 5.47
CA ARG A 839 21.34 3.64 4.83
C ARG A 839 21.12 3.73 3.32
N TRP A 840 20.23 4.59 2.85
CA TRP A 840 20.02 4.80 1.41
C TRP A 840 21.26 5.39 0.71
N ALA A 841 21.91 6.38 1.35
CA ALA A 841 23.13 6.98 0.83
C ALA A 841 24.30 5.98 0.79
N LEU A 842 24.47 5.19 1.85
CA LEU A 842 25.48 4.14 1.95
C LEU A 842 25.25 3.05 0.88
N GLY A 843 24.04 2.52 0.74
CA GLY A 843 23.71 1.53 -0.30
C GLY A 843 23.94 2.06 -1.73
N SER A 844 23.62 3.33 -1.97
CA SER A 844 23.89 3.98 -3.25
C SER A 844 25.40 4.08 -3.54
N VAL A 845 26.23 4.35 -2.53
CA VAL A 845 27.71 4.37 -2.66
C VAL A 845 28.29 2.96 -2.84
N GLU A 846 27.74 1.94 -2.17
CA GLU A 846 28.10 0.54 -2.42
C GLU A 846 27.81 0.15 -3.89
N ILE A 847 26.62 0.49 -4.41
CA ILE A 847 26.28 0.26 -5.82
C ILE A 847 27.24 0.99 -6.77
N PHE A 848 27.68 2.20 -6.44
CA PHE A 848 28.65 2.96 -7.23
C PHE A 848 30.00 2.26 -7.37
N PHE A 849 30.52 1.67 -6.28
CA PHE A 849 31.78 0.92 -6.29
C PHE A 849 31.63 -0.56 -6.72
N SER A 850 30.39 -1.08 -6.75
CA SER A 850 30.11 -2.45 -7.18
C SER A 850 30.38 -2.71 -8.67
N LYS A 851 30.49 -3.99 -9.03
CA LYS A 851 30.43 -4.51 -10.41
C LYS A 851 29.22 -3.98 -11.20
N HIS A 852 28.13 -3.63 -10.52
CA HIS A 852 26.82 -3.29 -11.11
C HIS A 852 26.57 -1.78 -11.25
N CYS A 853 27.57 -0.91 -11.08
CA CYS A 853 27.41 0.53 -11.23
C CYS A 853 26.83 0.93 -12.61
N PRO A 854 25.73 1.73 -12.68
CA PRO A 854 25.09 2.15 -13.93
C PRO A 854 25.97 2.94 -14.91
N VAL A 855 27.15 3.41 -14.48
CA VAL A 855 28.11 4.13 -15.33
C VAL A 855 28.82 3.19 -16.31
N TRP A 856 29.13 1.95 -15.93
CA TRP A 856 29.84 0.96 -16.77
C TRP A 856 29.13 -0.39 -16.96
N TYR A 857 28.16 -0.76 -16.11
CA TYR A 857 27.44 -2.04 -16.23
C TYR A 857 26.35 -2.02 -17.32
N GLY A 858 26.08 -3.20 -17.92
CA GLY A 858 24.88 -3.41 -18.77
C GLY A 858 24.86 -2.67 -20.11
N TYR A 859 26.01 -2.25 -20.64
CA TYR A 859 26.07 -1.72 -22.02
C TYR A 859 25.82 -2.85 -23.03
N GLY A 860 25.05 -2.56 -24.08
CA GLY A 860 24.51 -3.57 -24.99
C GLY A 860 23.23 -4.25 -24.50
N GLY A 861 22.82 -4.06 -23.23
CA GLY A 861 21.55 -4.52 -22.69
C GLY A 861 20.34 -3.70 -23.16
N GLY A 862 19.14 -4.07 -22.68
CA GLY A 862 17.87 -3.45 -23.08
C GLY A 862 17.52 -2.12 -22.38
N LEU A 863 18.41 -1.56 -21.56
CA LEU A 863 18.20 -0.34 -20.80
C LEU A 863 18.26 0.92 -21.70
N LYS A 864 17.26 1.80 -21.59
CA LYS A 864 17.21 3.07 -22.33
C LYS A 864 18.20 4.10 -21.77
N TRP A 865 18.71 4.98 -22.64
CA TRP A 865 19.69 6.01 -22.25
C TRP A 865 19.17 6.99 -21.19
N LEU A 866 17.93 7.49 -21.31
CA LEU A 866 17.30 8.34 -20.28
C LEU A 866 17.05 7.59 -18.96
N GLU A 867 16.81 6.29 -19.02
CA GLU A 867 16.64 5.46 -17.82
C GLU A 867 17.99 5.25 -17.12
N ARG A 868 19.06 4.99 -17.89
CA ARG A 868 20.44 4.97 -17.40
C ARG A 868 20.83 6.29 -16.75
N PHE A 869 20.42 7.44 -17.30
CA PHE A 869 20.66 8.75 -16.68
C PHE A 869 19.97 8.83 -15.30
N SER A 870 18.74 8.31 -15.15
CA SER A 870 18.09 8.25 -13.83
C SER A 870 18.82 7.31 -12.87
N TYR A 871 19.25 6.13 -13.31
CA TYR A 871 20.00 5.19 -12.45
C TYR A 871 21.37 5.75 -12.06
N ILE A 872 22.07 6.47 -12.94
CA ILE A 872 23.29 7.21 -12.60
C ILE A 872 22.98 8.28 -11.56
N ASN A 873 21.91 9.07 -11.72
CA ASN A 873 21.50 10.07 -10.74
C ASN A 873 21.18 9.43 -9.36
N SER A 874 20.43 8.32 -9.34
CA SER A 874 20.08 7.57 -8.13
C SER A 874 21.28 6.92 -7.42
N VAL A 875 22.43 6.76 -8.08
CA VAL A 875 23.65 6.20 -7.50
C VAL A 875 24.65 7.32 -7.13
N VAL A 876 24.67 8.43 -7.89
CA VAL A 876 25.61 9.54 -7.71
C VAL A 876 25.08 10.63 -6.75
N TYR A 877 23.78 10.70 -6.44
CA TYR A 877 23.23 11.76 -5.57
C TYR A 877 23.93 11.96 -4.20
N PRO A 878 24.46 10.93 -3.50
CA PRO A 878 25.13 11.15 -2.21
C PRO A 878 26.40 11.99 -2.35
N TRP A 879 27.10 11.85 -3.49
CA TRP A 879 28.35 12.55 -3.77
C TRP A 879 28.17 14.06 -3.90
N THR A 880 26.98 14.54 -4.27
CA THR A 880 26.64 15.97 -4.31
C THR A 880 26.68 16.63 -2.91
N SER A 881 26.68 15.85 -1.82
CA SER A 881 26.89 16.39 -0.46
C SER A 881 28.27 17.03 -0.26
N ILE A 882 29.31 16.51 -0.92
CA ILE A 882 30.69 17.01 -0.78
C ILE A 882 30.83 18.44 -1.33
N PRO A 883 30.50 18.74 -2.62
CA PRO A 883 30.52 20.10 -3.12
C PRO A 883 29.46 20.98 -2.45
N LEU A 884 28.35 20.43 -1.93
CA LEU A 884 27.37 21.20 -1.17
C LEU A 884 27.95 21.74 0.13
N ILE A 885 28.64 20.91 0.94
CA ILE A 885 29.30 21.36 2.17
C ILE A 885 30.35 22.42 1.84
N ILE A 886 31.21 22.17 0.84
CA ILE A 886 32.23 23.13 0.40
C ILE A 886 31.58 24.46 -0.01
N TYR A 887 30.61 24.43 -0.91
CA TYR A 887 29.92 25.63 -1.42
C TYR A 887 29.18 26.40 -0.33
N CYS A 888 28.58 25.72 0.66
CA CYS A 888 27.96 26.38 1.82
C CYS A 888 28.98 27.07 2.74
N THR A 889 30.25 26.65 2.77
CA THR A 889 31.30 27.34 3.54
C THR A 889 31.94 28.52 2.80
N LEU A 890 31.90 28.55 1.46
CA LEU A 890 32.52 29.62 0.67
C LEU A 890 32.05 31.03 1.07
N PRO A 891 30.75 31.34 1.27
CA PRO A 891 30.31 32.68 1.70
C PRO A 891 30.91 33.12 3.04
N ALA A 892 31.05 32.20 4.01
CA ALA A 892 31.65 32.52 5.31
C ALA A 892 33.14 32.82 5.18
N ILE A 893 33.87 32.05 4.36
CA ILE A 893 35.28 32.31 4.07
C ILE A 893 35.46 33.67 3.38
N CYS A 894 34.60 34.02 2.41
CA CYS A 894 34.63 35.32 1.74
C CYS A 894 34.40 36.47 2.73
N LEU A 895 33.39 36.34 3.59
CA LEU A 895 33.02 37.35 4.59
C LEU A 895 34.14 37.59 5.61
N LEU A 896 34.83 36.53 6.04
CA LEU A 896 35.93 36.61 7.02
C LEU A 896 37.27 37.05 6.41
N THR A 897 37.52 36.78 5.13
CA THR A 897 38.80 37.12 4.45
C THR A 897 38.75 38.39 3.62
N GLY A 898 37.55 38.95 3.36
CA GLY A 898 37.35 40.07 2.44
C GLY A 898 37.63 39.72 0.97
N LYS A 899 37.85 38.45 0.63
CA LYS A 899 38.18 37.98 -0.73
C LYS A 899 36.94 37.47 -1.45
N PHE A 900 36.59 38.14 -2.55
CA PHE A 900 35.41 37.82 -3.35
C PHE A 900 35.71 36.81 -4.46
N ILE A 901 34.70 35.99 -4.80
CA ILE A 901 34.77 34.92 -5.82
C ILE A 901 34.17 35.39 -7.16
N VAL A 902 33.50 36.54 -7.18
CA VAL A 902 32.88 37.14 -8.37
C VAL A 902 33.58 38.47 -8.62
N PRO A 903 34.03 38.78 -9.87
CA PRO A 903 34.61 40.08 -10.17
C PRO A 903 33.54 41.17 -10.09
N GLU A 904 33.93 42.37 -9.65
CA GLU A 904 33.03 43.52 -9.70
C GLU A 904 32.73 43.89 -11.16
N VAL A 905 31.51 43.60 -11.61
CA VAL A 905 31.02 44.06 -12.91
C VAL A 905 30.64 45.53 -12.76
N SER A 906 31.61 46.42 -12.98
CA SER A 906 31.37 47.86 -13.05
C SER A 906 30.24 48.15 -14.05
N PRO A 907 29.19 48.91 -13.69
CA PRO A 907 28.15 49.28 -14.62
C PRO A 907 28.70 50.30 -15.62
N ASN A 908 29.28 49.80 -16.71
CA ASN A 908 29.73 50.63 -17.83
C ASN A 908 28.54 51.49 -18.29
N PRO A 909 28.64 52.83 -18.25
CA PRO A 909 27.57 53.68 -18.74
C PRO A 909 27.38 53.40 -20.23
N ILE A 910 26.14 53.12 -20.62
CA ILE A 910 25.77 52.92 -22.02
C ILE A 910 26.16 54.18 -22.79
N ARG A 911 26.92 54.02 -23.87
CA ARG A 911 27.62 55.08 -24.58
C ARG A 911 27.46 54.93 -26.09
#